data_AF-A0A7C1FWW0-F1
#
_entry.id   AF-A0A7C1FWW0-F1
#
_cell.length_a   1.000
_cell.length_b   1.000
_cell.length_c   1.000
_cell.angle_alpha   90.00
_cell.angle_beta   90.00
_cell.angle_gamma   90.00
#
_symmetry.space_group_name_H-M   'P 1'
#
loop_
_entity.id
_entity.type
_entity.pdbx_description
1 polymer ?
#
loop_
_entity_poly.entity_id
_entity_poly.type
_entity_poly.pdbx_seq_one_letter_code
_entity_poly.pdbx_strand_id
1 'polypeptide(L)'
;MCNLLMVLVVALSADANAQYALKPWAENTHPSDVHRWHTEEITTAPHKYKVVQRGTMDGRSCRLPMGCGIAREGALIQTWESNRSVRMENIGQTDIINPWLSNGRNNFRTVEEIVAAATTPEMTDAEKAFALWFQQIQYRHHSGGDNNELLDPVKVFNIYGYNTCGNDSICLGSLWRAAGLKVAPARALGHCISQVFYDGRWHLFDGDMHCVYLLRDNQTVAGEQDIVRDHDLIKRTHSKGILFPDTWWDGPGFCAMYFYEGEVTGQRGGKVDTTMNMVLRPGEAIVWRWGQLEPLKYHGARGTVPTYPSAIYNGLWEYRPDFTKPLWRKGAEVVENIVASGDGLAAEEEKSGTIIWTMRSPYIFVGGRLEVDGQGAKFSISADGKTWQSVSDSLDKFFPVVGPPRYQYKLRCQLEGSARLRRLAIINDLQMAPLALPEMVVGENLFTYTDQSEAGRRVRITHRWVERSATRPPAAPAEALYPPDGGQSDGTDIVFRWAAAVDPDGDEIADYQFELSSRPDMRWPLSMSFYKLISRTADAVRQKDKDTGKERVAVKAQYTLPQPGLLTPDQRYYWRVRAMDAHGVWGPWSKTWTFTARGPAYPVDVTVQYDQSRKLGVLRWKPNPLGRRPVKYRVYGSDEKGFTVADERYQSVVGVTKEEMAAWNPWFPANFIAETADTEMAVLGPDVELPAANKTYYRVVAVDEYGKRSGPSDYATAPRPVIFSKPPLAAKVGAEYRYEVRANRSLGDLTARMRNGDMITGYFDIEKPKFTLKEGPAWLKLDAATGVLSGIPDAPGKFPVTVEATITRPVRILDEKTLAWGNEKVLSTDIQQVGSDSQQCTIEVQP
;
A
#
# COMPACT_ATOMS: atom_id res chain seq x y z
N MET A 1 -28.49 -55.70 -6.96
CA MET A 1 -28.19 -54.43 -7.66
C MET A 1 -28.61 -53.16 -6.91
N CYS A 2 -29.41 -53.19 -5.83
CA CYS A 2 -29.82 -51.97 -5.09
C CYS A 2 -28.90 -51.52 -3.93
N ASN A 3 -28.04 -52.38 -3.36
CA ASN A 3 -27.21 -52.00 -2.20
C ASN A 3 -25.85 -51.36 -2.54
N LEU A 4 -25.38 -51.45 -3.80
CA LEU A 4 -24.10 -50.87 -4.22
C LEU A 4 -24.20 -49.37 -4.54
N LEU A 5 -25.40 -48.90 -4.92
CA LEU A 5 -25.65 -47.47 -5.20
C LEU A 5 -25.76 -46.64 -3.90
N MET A 6 -26.28 -47.23 -2.82
CA MET A 6 -26.53 -46.52 -1.56
C MET A 6 -25.24 -46.27 -0.77
N VAL A 7 -24.27 -47.18 -0.81
CA VAL A 7 -22.96 -47.00 -0.13
C VAL A 7 -22.06 -46.00 -0.86
N LEU A 8 -22.16 -45.91 -2.19
CA LEU A 8 -21.42 -44.90 -2.98
C LEU A 8 -21.97 -43.48 -2.74
N VAL A 9 -23.29 -43.34 -2.59
CA VAL A 9 -23.94 -42.06 -2.26
C VAL A 9 -23.67 -41.66 -0.81
N VAL A 10 -23.60 -42.61 0.13
CA VAL A 10 -23.31 -42.31 1.54
C VAL A 10 -21.84 -41.92 1.75
N ALA A 11 -20.87 -42.54 1.06
CA ALA A 11 -19.46 -42.14 1.14
C ALA A 11 -19.20 -40.76 0.49
N LEU A 12 -19.87 -40.46 -0.64
CA LEU A 12 -19.84 -39.11 -1.23
C LEU A 12 -20.55 -38.07 -0.35
N SER A 13 -21.53 -38.48 0.48
CA SER A 13 -22.26 -37.59 1.40
C SER A 13 -21.52 -37.34 2.73
N ALA A 14 -20.73 -38.32 3.22
CA ALA A 14 -19.90 -38.13 4.41
C ALA A 14 -18.75 -37.13 4.15
N ASP A 15 -18.13 -37.19 2.97
CA ASP A 15 -17.17 -36.18 2.49
C ASP A 15 -17.83 -34.84 2.14
N ALA A 16 -19.12 -34.82 1.81
CA ALA A 16 -19.86 -33.57 1.63
C ALA A 16 -20.03 -32.83 2.96
N ASN A 17 -20.29 -33.52 4.07
CA ASN A 17 -20.48 -32.87 5.38
C ASN A 17 -19.18 -32.33 6.02
N ALA A 18 -18.03 -32.95 5.78
CA ALA A 18 -16.74 -32.45 6.31
C ALA A 18 -16.22 -31.20 5.57
N GLN A 19 -16.63 -30.99 4.31
CA GLN A 19 -16.20 -29.84 3.50
C GLN A 19 -16.92 -28.53 3.84
N TYR A 20 -17.98 -28.58 4.65
CA TYR A 20 -18.69 -27.39 5.14
C TYR A 20 -18.15 -26.84 6.45
N ALA A 21 -17.01 -27.34 6.97
CA ALA A 21 -16.53 -27.03 8.32
C ALA A 21 -15.41 -25.96 8.40
N LEU A 22 -15.08 -25.26 7.31
CA LEU A 22 -14.05 -24.20 7.34
C LEU A 22 -14.59 -22.89 7.91
N LYS A 23 -13.87 -22.33 8.89
CA LYS A 23 -14.21 -21.03 9.45
C LYS A 23 -13.85 -19.87 8.52
N PRO A 24 -14.52 -18.72 8.66
CA PRO A 24 -15.74 -18.50 9.45
C PRO A 24 -17.03 -18.88 8.69
N TRP A 25 -16.92 -19.41 7.48
CA TRP A 25 -18.06 -19.57 6.57
C TRP A 25 -18.96 -20.76 6.89
N ALA A 26 -18.42 -21.78 7.56
CA ALA A 26 -19.15 -22.96 8.03
C ALA A 26 -20.33 -22.64 8.92
N GLU A 27 -20.14 -21.71 9.85
CA GLU A 27 -21.12 -21.36 10.89
C GLU A 27 -22.05 -20.21 10.44
N ASN A 28 -21.66 -19.48 9.39
CA ASN A 28 -22.46 -18.39 8.81
C ASN A 28 -23.47 -18.93 7.79
N THR A 29 -24.59 -19.47 8.30
CA THR A 29 -25.69 -20.02 7.49
C THR A 29 -26.92 -19.10 7.50
N HIS A 30 -27.76 -19.21 6.47
CA HIS A 30 -29.02 -18.48 6.34
C HIS A 30 -30.12 -19.40 5.78
N PRO A 31 -31.41 -19.22 6.14
CA PRO A 31 -32.50 -20.07 5.63
C PRO A 31 -32.65 -20.09 4.10
N SER A 32 -32.13 -19.08 3.40
CA SER A 32 -32.13 -19.02 1.93
C SER A 32 -30.96 -19.76 1.27
N ASP A 33 -30.04 -20.34 2.05
CA ASP A 33 -28.83 -20.95 1.51
C ASP A 33 -29.17 -22.21 0.72
N VAL A 34 -28.71 -22.24 -0.53
CA VAL A 34 -28.88 -23.41 -1.41
C VAL A 34 -27.52 -23.91 -1.84
N HIS A 35 -27.19 -25.13 -1.41
CA HIS A 35 -25.95 -25.80 -1.78
C HIS A 35 -26.00 -26.24 -3.25
N ARG A 36 -24.94 -25.93 -3.99
CA ARG A 36 -24.81 -26.24 -5.40
C ARG A 36 -23.45 -26.85 -5.73
N TRP A 37 -23.43 -27.60 -6.82
CA TRP A 37 -22.20 -28.12 -7.40
C TRP A 37 -22.31 -28.20 -8.92
N HIS A 38 -21.17 -28.18 -9.58
CA HIS A 38 -21.00 -28.41 -11.01
C HIS A 38 -19.82 -29.35 -11.22
N THR A 39 -19.94 -30.29 -12.15
CA THR A 39 -18.86 -31.21 -12.49
C THR A 39 -18.61 -31.16 -13.99
N GLU A 40 -17.35 -30.95 -14.36
CA GLU A 40 -16.87 -30.92 -15.72
C GLU A 40 -15.84 -32.05 -15.92
N GLU A 41 -16.07 -32.96 -16.88
CA GLU A 41 -15.04 -33.92 -17.32
C GLU A 41 -14.36 -33.40 -18.59
N ILE A 42 -13.02 -33.37 -18.56
CA ILE A 42 -12.18 -32.71 -19.56
C ILE A 42 -11.24 -33.72 -20.20
N THR A 43 -11.26 -33.77 -21.53
CA THR A 43 -10.38 -34.60 -22.37
C THR A 43 -9.58 -33.79 -23.38
N THR A 44 -9.81 -32.47 -23.46
CA THR A 44 -9.14 -31.54 -24.38
C THR A 44 -8.58 -30.34 -23.62
N ALA A 45 -7.52 -29.72 -24.14
CA ALA A 45 -6.96 -28.47 -23.61
C ALA A 45 -6.53 -27.57 -24.78
N PRO A 46 -6.84 -26.26 -24.78
CA PRO A 46 -7.65 -25.56 -23.79
C PRO A 46 -9.13 -26.01 -23.81
N HIS A 47 -9.78 -26.02 -22.64
CA HIS A 47 -11.21 -26.32 -22.50
C HIS A 47 -11.93 -25.20 -21.77
N LYS A 48 -13.06 -24.73 -22.31
CA LYS A 48 -13.84 -23.63 -21.75
C LYS A 48 -15.23 -24.11 -21.37
N TYR A 49 -15.69 -23.73 -20.19
CA TYR A 49 -17.03 -24.07 -19.70
C TYR A 49 -17.57 -22.96 -18.80
N LYS A 50 -18.89 -22.94 -18.63
CA LYS A 50 -19.60 -21.92 -17.87
C LYS A 50 -20.25 -22.53 -16.63
N VAL A 51 -20.19 -21.81 -15.52
CA VAL A 51 -20.94 -22.12 -14.31
C VAL A 51 -21.74 -20.88 -13.93
N VAL A 52 -23.05 -21.05 -13.69
CA VAL A 52 -23.93 -19.94 -13.28
C VAL A 52 -24.18 -20.04 -11.79
N GLN A 53 -23.73 -19.03 -11.05
CA GLN A 53 -24.11 -18.85 -9.65
C GLN A 53 -25.34 -17.96 -9.58
N ARG A 54 -26.43 -18.47 -9.01
CA ARG A 54 -27.64 -17.71 -8.72
C ARG A 54 -27.56 -17.07 -7.33
N GLY A 55 -28.69 -16.50 -6.91
CA GLY A 55 -28.78 -15.70 -5.70
C GLY A 55 -28.45 -14.24 -5.96
N THR A 56 -28.28 -13.48 -4.89
CA THR A 56 -28.08 -12.02 -4.93
C THR A 56 -26.80 -11.59 -4.25
N MET A 57 -26.08 -12.54 -3.62
CA MET A 57 -24.86 -12.30 -2.87
C MET A 57 -23.76 -13.25 -3.33
N ASP A 58 -22.51 -12.79 -3.25
CA ASP A 58 -21.29 -13.61 -3.37
C ASP A 58 -20.16 -13.06 -2.49
N GLY A 59 -19.07 -13.82 -2.38
CA GLY A 59 -17.93 -13.45 -1.55
C GLY A 59 -17.28 -12.12 -1.94
N ARG A 60 -17.25 -11.77 -3.23
CA ARG A 60 -16.66 -10.53 -3.72
C ARG A 60 -17.54 -9.32 -3.45
N SER A 61 -18.86 -9.46 -3.63
CA SER A 61 -19.84 -8.43 -3.27
C SER A 61 -19.90 -8.17 -1.76
N CYS A 62 -19.56 -9.17 -0.95
CA CYS A 62 -19.53 -9.08 0.51
C CYS A 62 -18.14 -8.70 1.09
N ARG A 63 -17.22 -8.22 0.25
CA ARG A 63 -15.81 -7.95 0.60
C ARG A 63 -15.45 -6.50 0.37
N LEU A 64 -14.90 -5.86 1.39
CA LEU A 64 -14.29 -4.54 1.24
C LEU A 64 -13.05 -4.63 0.33
N PRO A 65 -12.66 -3.52 -0.33
CA PRO A 65 -11.38 -3.44 -1.02
C PRO A 65 -10.19 -3.75 -0.09
N MET A 66 -9.07 -4.21 -0.65
CA MET A 66 -7.87 -4.54 0.11
C MET A 66 -7.32 -3.27 0.82
N GLY A 67 -7.11 -3.39 2.13
CA GLY A 67 -6.45 -2.36 2.94
C GLY A 67 -4.93 -2.54 2.97
N CYS A 68 -4.23 -1.52 3.49
CA CYS A 68 -2.80 -1.60 3.74
C CYS A 68 -2.47 -2.65 4.82
N GLY A 69 -3.31 -2.74 5.86
CA GLY A 69 -3.15 -3.67 6.97
C GLY A 69 -2.19 -3.17 8.06
N ILE A 70 -1.75 -1.92 8.02
CA ILE A 70 -0.67 -1.43 8.91
C ILE A 70 -1.16 -0.64 10.13
N ALA A 71 -2.39 -0.14 10.11
CA ALA A 71 -2.95 0.74 11.14
C ALA A 71 -4.22 0.19 11.82
N ARG A 72 -4.36 -1.15 11.85
CA ARG A 72 -5.48 -1.89 12.47
C ARG A 72 -6.84 -1.68 11.78
N GLU A 73 -6.85 -1.08 10.60
CA GLU A 73 -8.01 -0.87 9.75
C GLU A 73 -8.52 -2.16 9.08
N GLY A 74 -7.74 -3.23 9.15
CA GLY A 74 -8.02 -4.50 8.47
C GLY A 74 -7.22 -4.63 7.17
N ALA A 75 -6.94 -5.87 6.76
CA ALA A 75 -6.45 -6.18 5.42
C ALA A 75 -7.61 -6.55 4.48
N LEU A 76 -8.41 -7.52 4.91
CA LEU A 76 -9.52 -8.08 4.15
C LEU A 76 -10.72 -8.26 5.08
N ILE A 77 -11.71 -7.38 4.95
CA ILE A 77 -12.97 -7.48 5.68
C ILE A 77 -14.00 -8.07 4.72
N GLN A 78 -14.53 -9.24 5.08
CA GLN A 78 -15.51 -9.96 4.28
C GLN A 78 -16.61 -10.49 5.19
N THR A 79 -17.86 -10.10 4.92
CA THR A 79 -19.01 -10.45 5.76
C THR A 79 -19.56 -11.84 5.45
N TRP A 80 -19.36 -12.33 4.23
CA TRP A 80 -19.82 -13.64 3.79
C TRP A 80 -19.03 -14.15 2.57
N GLU A 81 -19.04 -15.47 2.34
CA GLU A 81 -18.39 -16.14 1.21
C GLU A 81 -19.33 -17.22 0.64
N SER A 82 -19.46 -17.27 -0.68
CA SER A 82 -20.29 -18.24 -1.41
C SER A 82 -19.49 -19.48 -1.79
N ASN A 83 -18.26 -19.29 -2.25
CA ASN A 83 -17.39 -20.36 -2.71
C ASN A 83 -17.08 -21.31 -1.54
N ARG A 84 -17.06 -22.61 -1.81
CA ARG A 84 -16.67 -23.63 -0.82
C ARG A 84 -15.42 -24.33 -1.26
N SER A 85 -15.44 -24.92 -2.45
CA SER A 85 -14.26 -25.54 -3.02
C SER A 85 -14.33 -25.67 -4.55
N VAL A 86 -13.15 -25.73 -5.15
CA VAL A 86 -12.96 -26.23 -6.51
C VAL A 86 -11.92 -27.33 -6.44
N ARG A 87 -12.31 -28.56 -6.82
CA ARG A 87 -11.45 -29.74 -6.85
C ARG A 87 -11.13 -30.10 -8.29
N MET A 88 -9.84 -30.11 -8.64
CA MET A 88 -9.34 -30.57 -9.93
C MET A 88 -8.59 -31.88 -9.72
N GLU A 89 -9.10 -32.97 -10.29
CA GLU A 89 -8.53 -34.31 -10.12
C GLU A 89 -8.14 -34.95 -11.46
N ASN A 90 -7.05 -35.71 -11.44
CA ASN A 90 -6.67 -36.58 -12.55
C ASN A 90 -7.37 -37.95 -12.40
N ILE A 91 -8.38 -38.17 -13.23
CA ILE A 91 -9.14 -39.44 -13.32
C ILE A 91 -8.66 -40.33 -14.49
N GLY A 92 -7.56 -39.94 -15.12
CA GLY A 92 -6.96 -40.61 -16.27
C GLY A 92 -5.98 -41.71 -15.87
N GLN A 93 -5.09 -42.04 -16.82
CA GLN A 93 -4.05 -43.06 -16.64
C GLN A 93 -2.63 -42.51 -16.89
N THR A 94 -2.52 -41.23 -17.25
CA THR A 94 -1.26 -40.52 -17.51
C THR A 94 -1.19 -39.29 -16.63
N ASP A 95 0.03 -38.80 -16.40
CA ASP A 95 0.26 -37.57 -15.64
C ASP A 95 -0.32 -36.36 -16.38
N ILE A 96 -0.89 -35.43 -15.61
CA ILE A 96 -1.33 -34.13 -16.12
C ILE A 96 -0.25 -33.10 -15.81
N ILE A 97 0.36 -32.54 -16.84
CA ILE A 97 1.50 -31.63 -16.74
C ILE A 97 1.00 -30.18 -16.75
N ASN A 98 1.36 -29.43 -15.71
CA ASN A 98 1.04 -28.02 -15.51
C ASN A 98 -0.44 -27.66 -15.72
N PRO A 99 -1.39 -28.41 -15.12
CA PRO A 99 -2.80 -28.07 -15.21
C PRO A 99 -3.10 -26.76 -14.49
N TRP A 100 -4.00 -25.95 -15.04
CA TRP A 100 -4.47 -24.72 -14.44
C TRP A 100 -5.94 -24.47 -14.73
N LEU A 101 -6.63 -23.85 -13.76
CA LEU A 101 -7.99 -23.37 -13.92
C LEU A 101 -8.02 -21.85 -13.75
N SER A 102 -8.30 -21.16 -14.86
CA SER A 102 -8.42 -19.70 -14.88
C SER A 102 -9.89 -19.27 -14.88
N ASN A 103 -10.21 -18.25 -14.10
CA ASN A 103 -11.44 -17.45 -14.21
C ASN A 103 -11.20 -16.08 -14.87
N GLY A 104 -10.01 -15.90 -15.47
CA GLY A 104 -9.54 -14.64 -16.06
C GLY A 104 -8.99 -13.62 -15.07
N ARG A 105 -9.12 -13.85 -13.76
CA ARG A 105 -8.72 -12.91 -12.69
C ARG A 105 -7.61 -13.44 -11.78
N ASN A 106 -7.21 -14.70 -11.97
CA ASN A 106 -6.24 -15.42 -11.15
C ASN A 106 -5.01 -15.89 -11.95
N ASN A 107 -4.64 -15.22 -13.04
CA ASN A 107 -3.51 -15.61 -13.87
C ASN A 107 -2.19 -15.15 -13.25
N PHE A 108 -1.74 -15.85 -12.21
CA PHE A 108 -0.54 -15.52 -11.44
C PHE A 108 0.44 -16.69 -11.35
N ARG A 109 0.49 -17.58 -12.35
CA ARG A 109 1.33 -18.78 -12.26
C ARG A 109 2.81 -18.48 -12.37
N THR A 110 3.17 -17.44 -13.11
CA THR A 110 4.55 -17.00 -13.33
C THR A 110 4.60 -15.48 -13.27
N VAL A 111 5.81 -14.92 -13.17
CA VAL A 111 5.99 -13.46 -13.22
C VAL A 111 5.48 -12.87 -14.54
N GLU A 112 5.68 -13.56 -15.66
CA GLU A 112 5.19 -13.13 -16.97
C GLU A 112 3.67 -13.03 -17.00
N GLU A 113 2.96 -13.99 -16.40
CA GLU A 113 1.50 -13.93 -16.30
C GLU A 113 1.03 -12.81 -15.37
N ILE A 114 1.70 -12.59 -14.24
CA ILE A 114 1.39 -11.47 -13.32
C ILE A 114 1.54 -10.14 -14.05
N VAL A 115 2.59 -9.98 -14.86
CA VAL A 115 2.82 -8.77 -15.65
C VAL A 115 1.78 -8.62 -16.76
N ALA A 116 1.47 -9.69 -17.49
CA ALA A 116 0.48 -9.69 -18.56
C ALA A 116 -0.95 -9.45 -18.06
N ALA A 117 -1.26 -9.79 -16.80
CA ALA A 117 -2.54 -9.48 -16.18
C ALA A 117 -2.74 -7.97 -15.95
N ALA A 118 -1.65 -7.25 -15.64
CA ALA A 118 -1.70 -5.83 -15.36
C ALA A 118 -1.46 -4.95 -16.60
N THR A 119 -0.73 -5.43 -17.60
CA THR A 119 -0.19 -4.60 -18.70
C THR A 119 -0.69 -5.01 -20.08
N THR A 120 -0.59 -4.10 -21.06
CA THR A 120 -0.77 -4.41 -22.48
C THR A 120 0.41 -3.83 -23.29
N PRO A 121 0.70 -4.35 -24.50
CA PRO A 121 1.81 -3.86 -25.32
C PRO A 121 1.76 -2.36 -25.66
N GLU A 122 0.55 -1.79 -25.72
CA GLU A 122 0.31 -0.39 -26.09
C GLU A 122 0.55 0.58 -24.93
N MET A 123 0.69 0.07 -23.70
CA MET A 123 0.89 0.92 -22.54
C MET A 123 2.24 1.64 -22.58
N THR A 124 2.23 2.91 -22.18
CA THR A 124 3.45 3.64 -21.86
C THR A 124 4.12 3.04 -20.63
N ASP A 125 5.39 3.38 -20.41
CA ASP A 125 6.12 2.92 -19.23
C ASP A 125 5.51 3.44 -17.92
N ALA A 126 4.95 4.67 -17.94
CA ALA A 126 4.17 5.23 -16.84
C ALA A 126 2.91 4.40 -16.54
N GLU A 127 2.17 4.00 -17.58
CA GLU A 127 0.96 3.19 -17.44
C GLU A 127 1.29 1.78 -16.93
N LYS A 128 2.35 1.14 -17.43
CA LYS A 128 2.82 -0.16 -16.92
C LYS A 128 3.21 -0.07 -15.45
N ALA A 129 3.95 0.99 -15.08
CA ALA A 129 4.39 1.21 -13.71
C ALA A 129 3.19 1.30 -12.76
N PHE A 130 2.21 2.15 -13.09
CA PHE A 130 1.01 2.36 -12.29
C PHE A 130 0.12 1.11 -12.24
N ALA A 131 -0.08 0.43 -13.37
CA ALA A 131 -0.91 -0.77 -13.44
C ALA A 131 -0.38 -1.90 -12.55
N LEU A 132 0.94 -2.12 -12.57
CA LEU A 132 1.59 -3.15 -11.75
C LEU A 132 1.54 -2.80 -10.26
N TRP A 133 1.79 -1.54 -9.90
CA TRP A 133 1.64 -1.08 -8.51
C TRP A 133 0.19 -1.23 -8.04
N PHE A 134 -0.78 -0.77 -8.82
CA PHE A 134 -2.19 -0.84 -8.45
C PHE A 134 -2.67 -2.28 -8.34
N GLN A 135 -2.24 -3.18 -9.22
CA GLN A 135 -2.50 -4.61 -9.06
C GLN A 135 -1.89 -5.12 -7.76
N GLN A 136 -0.62 -4.85 -7.48
CA GLN A 136 0.03 -5.35 -6.26
C GLN A 136 -0.72 -4.97 -4.99
N ILE A 137 -1.11 -3.71 -4.82
CA ILE A 137 -1.81 -3.26 -3.60
C ILE A 137 -3.21 -3.89 -3.43
N GLN A 138 -3.82 -4.40 -4.50
CA GLN A 138 -5.14 -5.05 -4.44
C GLN A 138 -5.06 -6.52 -4.03
N TYR A 139 -3.88 -7.15 -4.07
CA TYR A 139 -3.70 -8.59 -3.81
C TYR A 139 -2.91 -8.91 -2.54
N ARG A 140 -2.35 -7.89 -1.88
CA ARG A 140 -1.55 -8.09 -0.66
C ARG A 140 -1.70 -6.97 0.35
N HIS A 141 -1.41 -7.31 1.61
CA HIS A 141 -1.36 -6.40 2.74
C HIS A 141 -0.06 -6.53 3.54
N HIS A 142 0.16 -5.62 4.47
CA HIS A 142 1.32 -5.62 5.35
C HIS A 142 1.19 -6.67 6.47
N SER A 143 2.08 -7.66 6.48
CA SER A 143 2.25 -8.60 7.60
C SER A 143 3.62 -9.28 7.56
N GLY A 144 4.16 -9.58 8.74
CA GLY A 144 5.43 -10.29 8.90
C GLY A 144 5.34 -11.79 8.61
N GLY A 145 6.47 -12.40 8.26
CA GLY A 145 6.62 -13.84 8.04
C GLY A 145 8.05 -14.20 7.62
N ASP A 146 8.23 -15.32 6.92
CA ASP A 146 9.56 -15.74 6.43
C ASP A 146 9.99 -14.94 5.20
N ASN A 147 10.95 -14.03 5.38
CA ASN A 147 11.43 -13.17 4.30
C ASN A 147 11.94 -13.94 3.07
N ASN A 148 12.42 -15.18 3.21
CA ASN A 148 12.87 -15.97 2.05
C ASN A 148 11.72 -16.39 1.13
N GLU A 149 10.49 -16.43 1.66
CA GLU A 149 9.28 -16.80 0.94
C GLU A 149 8.49 -15.58 0.48
N LEU A 150 8.49 -14.51 1.28
CA LEU A 150 7.67 -13.31 1.05
C LEU A 150 8.25 -12.33 0.01
N LEU A 151 9.47 -12.55 -0.47
CA LEU A 151 10.14 -11.72 -1.49
C LEU A 151 9.87 -12.14 -2.94
N ASP A 152 9.06 -13.16 -3.14
CA ASP A 152 8.72 -13.73 -4.45
C ASP A 152 7.27 -13.38 -4.83
N PRO A 153 7.03 -12.66 -5.94
CA PRO A 153 5.69 -12.21 -6.30
C PRO A 153 4.72 -13.36 -6.60
N VAL A 154 5.19 -14.50 -7.15
CA VAL A 154 4.32 -15.67 -7.43
C VAL A 154 3.84 -16.28 -6.11
N LYS A 155 4.74 -16.42 -5.12
CA LYS A 155 4.36 -16.93 -3.80
C LYS A 155 3.49 -15.95 -3.03
N VAL A 156 3.78 -14.66 -3.09
CA VAL A 156 2.95 -13.63 -2.43
C VAL A 156 1.53 -13.66 -2.98
N PHE A 157 1.35 -13.71 -4.30
CA PHE A 157 0.01 -13.69 -4.89
C PHE A 157 -0.77 -14.98 -4.64
N ASN A 158 -0.13 -16.16 -4.66
CA ASN A 158 -0.83 -17.44 -4.60
C ASN A 158 -0.88 -18.08 -3.20
N ILE A 159 0.14 -17.88 -2.37
CA ILE A 159 0.35 -18.62 -1.11
C ILE A 159 0.09 -17.72 0.11
N TYR A 160 0.72 -16.55 0.16
CA TYR A 160 0.75 -15.75 1.39
C TYR A 160 -0.32 -14.65 1.41
N GLY A 161 -0.47 -13.86 0.36
CA GLY A 161 -1.39 -12.71 0.33
C GLY A 161 -0.94 -11.55 1.23
N TYR A 162 0.31 -11.58 1.72
CA TYR A 162 0.91 -10.55 2.54
C TYR A 162 2.43 -10.56 2.43
N ASN A 163 3.05 -9.43 2.77
CA ASN A 163 4.49 -9.27 2.93
C ASN A 163 4.80 -8.01 3.77
N THR A 164 6.07 -7.71 4.01
CA THR A 164 6.52 -6.47 4.67
C THR A 164 7.12 -5.51 3.63
N CYS A 165 7.31 -4.23 3.98
CA CYS A 165 7.84 -3.20 3.07
C CYS A 165 9.10 -3.61 2.29
N GLY A 166 10.08 -4.24 2.95
CA GLY A 166 11.30 -4.73 2.31
C GLY A 166 11.01 -5.74 1.20
N ASN A 167 10.16 -6.72 1.50
CA ASN A 167 9.76 -7.78 0.58
C ASN A 167 8.83 -7.26 -0.54
N ASP A 168 7.94 -6.33 -0.21
CA ASP A 168 7.07 -5.63 -1.16
C ASP A 168 7.89 -4.86 -2.20
N SER A 169 8.88 -4.08 -1.74
CA SER A 169 9.79 -3.34 -2.63
C SER A 169 10.52 -4.27 -3.60
N ILE A 170 10.93 -5.46 -3.13
CA ILE A 170 11.56 -6.48 -3.98
C ILE A 170 10.55 -7.03 -5.00
N CYS A 171 9.35 -7.42 -4.56
CA CYS A 171 8.31 -7.96 -5.44
C CYS A 171 7.94 -6.96 -6.55
N LEU A 172 7.64 -5.71 -6.19
CA LEU A 172 7.26 -4.67 -7.15
C LEU A 172 8.41 -4.37 -8.11
N GLY A 173 9.64 -4.32 -7.59
CA GLY A 173 10.84 -4.15 -8.41
C GLY A 173 11.06 -5.31 -9.39
N SER A 174 10.79 -6.55 -8.99
CA SER A 174 10.84 -7.71 -9.89
C SER A 174 9.81 -7.61 -11.02
N LEU A 175 8.57 -7.22 -10.70
CA LEU A 175 7.50 -7.08 -11.69
C LEU A 175 7.80 -5.99 -12.72
N TRP A 176 8.26 -4.82 -12.27
CA TRP A 176 8.66 -3.74 -13.18
C TRP A 176 9.86 -4.11 -14.06
N ARG A 177 10.87 -4.81 -13.52
CA ARG A 177 12.00 -5.31 -14.32
C ARG A 177 11.56 -6.31 -15.37
N ALA A 178 10.64 -7.22 -15.03
CA ALA A 178 10.05 -8.15 -15.98
C ALA A 178 9.23 -7.43 -17.06
N ALA A 179 8.65 -6.27 -16.75
CA ALA A 179 7.99 -5.39 -17.71
C ALA A 179 8.96 -4.49 -18.51
N GLY A 180 10.29 -4.65 -18.34
CA GLY A 180 11.32 -3.91 -19.08
C GLY A 180 11.70 -2.55 -18.48
N LEU A 181 11.24 -2.23 -17.27
CA LEU A 181 11.47 -0.94 -16.62
C LEU A 181 12.74 -0.96 -15.74
N LYS A 182 13.41 0.19 -15.64
CA LYS A 182 14.55 0.37 -14.73
C LYS A 182 14.05 0.72 -13.33
N VAL A 183 14.60 0.06 -12.31
CA VAL A 183 14.16 0.17 -10.91
C VAL A 183 15.33 0.44 -9.97
N ALA A 184 15.13 1.33 -8.99
CA ALA A 184 16.06 1.61 -7.90
C ALA A 184 15.30 1.69 -6.56
N PRO A 185 15.97 1.51 -5.40
CA PRO A 185 15.34 1.74 -4.11
C PRO A 185 15.09 3.23 -3.83
N ALA A 186 14.18 3.55 -2.91
CA ALA A 186 14.22 4.81 -2.17
C ALA A 186 15.00 4.65 -0.87
N ARG A 187 15.48 5.76 -0.32
CA ARG A 187 16.29 5.92 0.90
C ARG A 187 15.43 6.54 2.02
N ALA A 188 14.34 5.85 2.36
CA ALA A 188 13.44 6.24 3.44
C ALA A 188 13.82 5.51 4.74
N LEU A 189 13.99 6.20 5.87
CA LEU A 189 14.33 5.52 7.13
C LEU A 189 13.12 4.77 7.71
N GLY A 190 13.34 3.53 8.15
CA GLY A 190 12.31 2.66 8.71
C GLY A 190 11.38 2.04 7.67
N HIS A 191 11.58 2.33 6.38
CA HIS A 191 10.66 1.93 5.31
C HIS A 191 11.39 1.61 4.01
N CYS A 192 10.97 0.56 3.30
CA CYS A 192 11.59 0.14 2.05
C CYS A 192 10.62 0.33 0.89
N ILE A 193 11.04 1.10 -0.12
CA ILE A 193 10.21 1.45 -1.28
C ILE A 193 11.03 1.30 -2.56
N SER A 194 10.33 1.12 -3.68
CA SER A 194 10.92 1.08 -5.02
C SER A 194 10.54 2.31 -5.83
N GLN A 195 11.49 2.77 -6.64
CA GLN A 195 11.33 3.81 -7.65
C GLN A 195 11.53 3.21 -9.03
N VAL A 196 10.82 3.73 -10.02
CA VAL A 196 10.90 3.30 -11.42
C VAL A 196 11.23 4.49 -12.32
N PHE A 197 12.04 4.26 -13.35
CA PHE A 197 12.49 5.31 -14.26
C PHE A 197 11.71 5.25 -15.57
N TYR A 198 11.06 6.36 -15.94
CA TYR A 198 10.43 6.59 -17.23
C TYR A 198 10.41 8.10 -17.50
N ASP A 199 10.14 8.52 -18.75
CA ASP A 199 10.07 9.93 -19.16
C ASP A 199 11.24 10.80 -18.66
N GLY A 200 12.44 10.22 -18.60
CA GLY A 200 13.68 10.89 -18.23
C GLY A 200 13.89 11.14 -16.72
N ARG A 201 13.04 10.61 -15.83
CA ARG A 201 13.15 10.82 -14.37
C ARG A 201 12.72 9.61 -13.55
N TRP A 202 12.95 9.68 -12.23
CA TRP A 202 12.52 8.66 -11.27
C TRP A 202 11.16 9.00 -10.68
N HIS A 203 10.36 7.96 -10.44
CA HIS A 203 9.01 8.02 -9.89
C HIS A 203 8.86 7.01 -8.77
N LEU A 204 8.36 7.44 -7.61
CA LEU A 204 8.23 6.62 -6.41
C LEU A 204 6.80 6.08 -6.28
N PHE A 205 6.67 4.76 -6.13
CA PHE A 205 5.40 4.12 -5.81
C PHE A 205 5.56 3.30 -4.54
N ASP A 206 4.78 3.63 -3.52
CA ASP A 206 4.80 2.90 -2.25
C ASP A 206 3.78 1.77 -2.32
N GLY A 207 4.27 0.57 -2.65
CA GLY A 207 3.45 -0.63 -2.69
C GLY A 207 2.95 -1.03 -1.30
N ASP A 208 3.74 -0.80 -0.26
CA ASP A 208 3.41 -1.21 1.10
C ASP A 208 2.36 -0.31 1.76
N MET A 209 2.54 1.00 1.67
CA MET A 209 1.62 2.00 2.25
C MET A 209 0.48 2.38 1.31
N HIS A 210 0.36 1.70 0.16
CA HIS A 210 -0.67 1.96 -0.85
C HIS A 210 -0.76 3.44 -1.16
N CYS A 211 0.33 4.06 -1.61
CA CYS A 211 0.27 5.46 -2.05
C CYS A 211 1.19 5.80 -3.23
N VAL A 212 0.72 6.80 -3.98
CA VAL A 212 1.45 7.52 -5.02
C VAL A 212 1.29 9.01 -4.74
N TYR A 213 2.37 9.76 -4.83
CA TYR A 213 2.37 11.21 -4.66
C TYR A 213 2.47 11.86 -6.04
N LEU A 214 1.63 12.84 -6.32
CA LEU A 214 1.70 13.57 -7.59
C LEU A 214 2.42 14.90 -7.40
N LEU A 215 3.13 15.37 -8.43
CA LEU A 215 3.58 16.76 -8.53
C LEU A 215 2.38 17.71 -8.65
N ARG A 216 2.64 19.02 -8.61
CA ARG A 216 1.59 20.06 -8.64
C ARG A 216 0.76 20.04 -9.94
N ASP A 217 1.29 19.45 -11.01
CA ASP A 217 0.56 19.22 -12.26
C ASP A 217 -0.57 18.17 -12.13
N ASN A 218 -0.65 17.47 -10.99
CA ASN A 218 -1.56 16.37 -10.69
C ASN A 218 -1.59 15.28 -11.78
N GLN A 219 -0.46 15.06 -12.43
CA GLN A 219 -0.30 14.03 -13.48
C GLN A 219 0.99 13.23 -13.27
N THR A 220 2.09 13.94 -12.99
CA THR A 220 3.41 13.31 -12.84
C THR A 220 3.53 12.70 -11.44
N VAL A 221 3.86 11.41 -11.34
CA VAL A 221 4.21 10.78 -10.06
C VAL A 221 5.54 11.36 -9.57
N ALA A 222 5.60 11.81 -8.32
CA ALA A 222 6.79 12.37 -7.71
C ALA A 222 7.85 11.29 -7.47
N GLY A 223 9.13 11.64 -7.65
CA GLY A 223 10.26 10.84 -7.21
C GLY A 223 10.65 11.16 -5.76
N GLU A 224 11.63 10.43 -5.22
CA GLU A 224 12.18 10.68 -3.88
C GLU A 224 12.68 12.13 -3.71
N GLN A 225 13.42 12.65 -4.68
CA GLN A 225 13.99 14.01 -4.56
C GLN A 225 12.89 15.08 -4.55
N ASP A 226 11.76 14.85 -5.22
CA ASP A 226 10.63 15.78 -5.22
C ASP A 226 9.97 15.84 -3.84
N ILE A 227 9.72 14.69 -3.21
CA ILE A 227 9.07 14.61 -1.89
C ILE A 227 10.01 15.05 -0.77
N VAL A 228 11.32 14.76 -0.86
CA VAL A 228 12.33 15.25 0.10
C VAL A 228 12.45 16.78 0.03
N ARG A 229 12.31 17.34 -1.16
CA ARG A 229 12.30 18.78 -1.35
C ARG A 229 11.01 19.39 -0.79
N ASP A 230 9.85 18.86 -1.17
CA ASP A 230 8.54 19.38 -0.80
C ASP A 230 7.65 18.33 -0.11
N HIS A 231 7.73 18.26 1.23
CA HIS A 231 6.87 17.39 2.04
C HIS A 231 5.37 17.68 1.91
N ASP A 232 4.96 18.85 1.42
CA ASP A 232 3.54 19.15 1.19
C ASP A 232 2.92 18.25 0.11
N LEU A 233 3.73 17.66 -0.79
CA LEU A 233 3.26 16.63 -1.73
C LEU A 233 2.74 15.38 -1.01
N ILE A 234 3.32 15.04 0.14
CA ILE A 234 2.85 13.96 1.01
C ILE A 234 1.67 14.46 1.86
N LYS A 235 1.81 15.63 2.51
CA LYS A 235 0.77 16.18 3.42
C LYS A 235 -0.57 16.41 2.72
N ARG A 236 -0.58 16.68 1.41
CA ARG A 236 -1.79 16.88 0.60
C ARG A 236 -2.45 15.60 0.08
N THR A 237 -1.79 14.45 0.25
CA THR A 237 -2.17 13.18 -0.38
C THR A 237 -2.61 12.17 0.69
N HIS A 238 -3.69 11.43 0.42
CA HIS A 238 -4.10 10.32 1.30
C HIS A 238 -3.12 9.15 1.21
N SER A 239 -2.68 8.65 2.37
CA SER A 239 -1.74 7.52 2.50
C SER A 239 -2.36 6.36 3.28
N LYS A 240 -1.72 5.17 3.27
CA LYS A 240 -2.13 3.95 4.00
C LYS A 240 -3.38 3.26 3.47
N GLY A 241 -3.68 3.43 2.18
CA GLY A 241 -4.72 2.66 1.51
C GLY A 241 -6.15 3.10 1.84
N ILE A 242 -7.11 2.49 1.18
CA ILE A 242 -8.52 2.93 1.17
C ILE A 242 -9.25 2.74 2.51
N LEU A 243 -8.83 1.79 3.34
CA LEU A 243 -9.45 1.52 4.63
C LEU A 243 -8.99 2.49 5.74
N PHE A 244 -7.90 3.22 5.52
CA PHE A 244 -7.39 4.20 6.48
C PHE A 244 -8.22 5.50 6.43
N PRO A 245 -8.62 6.07 7.58
CA PRO A 245 -9.39 7.31 7.62
C PRO A 245 -8.56 8.54 7.26
N ASP A 246 -9.20 9.57 6.72
CA ASP A 246 -8.62 10.90 6.56
C ASP A 246 -8.26 11.46 7.94
N THR A 247 -6.96 11.74 8.14
CA THR A 247 -6.43 12.26 9.40
C THR A 247 -5.37 13.31 9.13
N TRP A 248 -5.37 14.41 9.90
CA TRP A 248 -4.43 15.51 9.68
C TRP A 248 -3.00 15.18 10.11
N TRP A 249 -2.82 14.29 11.09
CA TRP A 249 -1.52 14.02 11.71
C TRP A 249 -0.68 12.96 10.99
N ASP A 250 -1.30 12.17 10.10
CA ASP A 250 -0.61 11.05 9.45
C ASP A 250 0.43 11.53 8.42
N GLY A 251 0.02 12.44 7.53
CA GLY A 251 0.89 13.01 6.50
C GLY A 251 2.21 13.60 7.05
N PRO A 252 2.16 14.47 8.08
CA PRO A 252 3.37 15.00 8.72
C PRO A 252 4.28 13.93 9.35
N GLY A 253 3.73 12.89 9.97
CA GLY A 253 4.54 11.78 10.50
C GLY A 253 5.18 10.95 9.39
N PHE A 254 4.48 10.79 8.26
CA PHE A 254 4.91 9.98 7.13
C PHE A 254 6.02 10.65 6.31
N CYS A 255 5.94 11.97 6.10
CA CYS A 255 6.95 12.69 5.33
C CYS A 255 8.34 12.67 5.99
N ALA A 256 8.40 12.51 7.32
CA ALA A 256 9.64 12.46 8.08
C ALA A 256 10.59 11.33 7.65
N MET A 257 10.09 10.24 7.07
CA MET A 257 10.95 9.15 6.61
C MET A 257 11.82 9.54 5.40
N TYR A 258 11.45 10.59 4.67
CA TYR A 258 12.08 11.01 3.42
C TYR A 258 12.97 12.24 3.64
N PHE A 259 14.29 12.03 3.58
CA PHE A 259 15.28 13.09 3.79
C PHE A 259 16.54 12.97 2.92
N TYR A 260 16.62 12.00 2.02
CA TYR A 260 17.81 11.76 1.21
C TYR A 260 17.82 12.65 -0.04
N GLU A 261 18.74 13.62 -0.07
CA GLU A 261 18.88 14.60 -1.16
C GLU A 261 19.86 14.16 -2.26
N GLY A 262 20.48 12.99 -2.14
CA GLY A 262 21.47 12.47 -3.10
C GLY A 262 20.87 11.89 -4.38
N GLU A 263 21.75 11.48 -5.30
CA GLU A 263 21.33 10.83 -6.56
C GLU A 263 20.70 9.46 -6.32
N VAL A 264 19.73 9.10 -7.15
CA VAL A 264 19.13 7.76 -7.12
C VAL A 264 20.07 6.76 -7.78
N THR A 265 20.64 5.86 -6.98
CA THR A 265 21.53 4.80 -7.47
C THR A 265 20.99 3.39 -7.17
N GLY A 266 21.72 2.35 -7.60
CA GLY A 266 21.45 0.96 -7.24
C GLY A 266 20.33 0.31 -8.05
N GLN A 267 19.93 -0.89 -7.62
CA GLN A 267 18.88 -1.69 -8.23
C GLN A 267 18.03 -2.37 -7.15
N ARG A 268 16.76 -2.62 -7.47
CA ARG A 268 15.83 -3.40 -6.64
C ARG A 268 15.17 -4.48 -7.48
N GLY A 269 14.90 -5.63 -6.87
CA GLY A 269 14.35 -6.81 -7.52
C GLY A 269 14.87 -8.09 -6.87
N GLY A 270 14.22 -9.20 -7.17
CA GLY A 270 14.49 -10.52 -6.59
C GLY A 270 14.43 -11.61 -7.64
N LYS A 271 14.13 -12.83 -7.19
CA LYS A 271 13.95 -13.99 -8.05
C LYS A 271 12.65 -13.91 -8.84
N VAL A 272 12.65 -14.50 -10.03
CA VAL A 272 11.51 -14.54 -10.97
C VAL A 272 11.29 -15.92 -11.59
N ASP A 273 12.04 -16.93 -11.14
CA ASP A 273 12.02 -18.30 -11.67
C ASP A 273 10.96 -19.22 -11.01
N THR A 274 10.31 -18.75 -9.94
CA THR A 274 9.23 -19.50 -9.29
C THR A 274 8.01 -19.60 -10.20
N THR A 275 7.37 -20.78 -10.19
CA THR A 275 6.13 -21.01 -10.93
C THR A 275 5.13 -21.81 -10.09
N MET A 276 3.84 -21.65 -10.39
CA MET A 276 2.77 -22.52 -9.87
C MET A 276 2.60 -23.81 -10.69
N ASN A 277 3.62 -24.20 -11.44
CA ASN A 277 3.65 -25.43 -12.23
C ASN A 277 3.56 -26.65 -11.31
N MET A 278 2.82 -27.66 -11.75
CA MET A 278 2.53 -28.85 -10.98
C MET A 278 2.28 -30.05 -11.88
N VAL A 279 2.41 -31.25 -11.32
CA VAL A 279 2.02 -32.48 -11.98
C VAL A 279 0.93 -33.12 -11.14
N LEU A 280 -0.21 -33.44 -11.74
CA LEU A 280 -1.22 -34.30 -11.11
C LEU A 280 -1.06 -35.72 -11.66
N ARG A 281 -0.52 -36.62 -10.84
CA ARG A 281 -0.47 -38.05 -11.15
C ARG A 281 -1.86 -38.65 -11.14
N PRO A 282 -2.11 -39.81 -11.78
CA PRO A 282 -3.40 -40.48 -11.69
C PRO A 282 -3.81 -40.73 -10.23
N GLY A 283 -5.00 -40.26 -9.86
CA GLY A 283 -5.51 -40.30 -8.48
C GLY A 283 -5.08 -39.12 -7.61
N GLU A 284 -4.34 -38.13 -8.14
CA GLU A 284 -4.09 -36.86 -7.46
C GLU A 284 -5.14 -35.80 -7.75
N ALA A 285 -5.34 -34.92 -6.76
CA ALA A 285 -6.18 -33.75 -6.89
C ALA A 285 -5.61 -32.56 -6.13
N ILE A 286 -5.75 -31.36 -6.72
CA ILE A 286 -5.64 -30.09 -6.00
C ILE A 286 -7.04 -29.58 -5.67
N VAL A 287 -7.22 -29.08 -4.45
CA VAL A 287 -8.48 -28.49 -3.98
C VAL A 287 -8.23 -27.08 -3.47
N TRP A 288 -8.74 -26.09 -4.20
CA TRP A 288 -8.86 -24.73 -3.68
C TRP A 288 -10.08 -24.67 -2.76
N ARG A 289 -9.92 -24.15 -1.54
CA ARG A 289 -11.01 -24.00 -0.57
C ARG A 289 -11.05 -22.57 -0.05
N TRP A 290 -12.26 -22.04 0.10
CA TRP A 290 -12.45 -20.73 0.69
C TRP A 290 -12.76 -20.89 2.17
N GLY A 291 -11.80 -20.57 3.03
CA GLY A 291 -11.91 -20.69 4.48
C GLY A 291 -10.67 -21.30 5.16
N GLN A 292 -10.76 -21.39 6.48
CA GLN A 292 -9.66 -21.72 7.38
C GLN A 292 -9.90 -23.00 8.16
N LEU A 293 -8.79 -23.69 8.45
CA LEU A 293 -8.77 -24.75 9.44
C LEU A 293 -8.75 -24.16 10.86
N GLU A 294 -9.23 -24.94 11.81
CA GLU A 294 -9.16 -24.65 13.24
C GLU A 294 -8.43 -25.83 13.93
N PRO A 295 -7.25 -25.61 14.56
CA PRO A 295 -6.48 -24.37 14.56
C PRO A 295 -5.96 -23.97 13.16
N LEU A 296 -5.72 -22.67 12.96
CA LEU A 296 -5.17 -22.15 11.70
C LEU A 296 -3.83 -22.83 11.35
N LYS A 297 -3.71 -23.32 10.12
CA LYS A 297 -2.47 -23.89 9.60
C LYS A 297 -1.83 -22.93 8.60
N TYR A 298 -0.59 -22.53 8.87
CA TYR A 298 0.17 -21.58 8.05
C TYR A 298 1.66 -21.76 8.28
N HIS A 299 2.48 -21.19 7.40
CA HIS A 299 3.92 -21.07 7.53
C HIS A 299 4.32 -19.64 7.85
N GLY A 300 5.31 -19.49 8.73
CA GLY A 300 5.83 -18.20 9.16
C GLY A 300 7.23 -18.30 9.75
N ALA A 301 7.71 -17.17 10.28
CA ALA A 301 9.00 -17.08 10.96
C ALA A 301 8.84 -17.07 12.48
N ARG A 302 9.92 -17.39 13.19
CA ARG A 302 9.94 -17.34 14.66
C ARG A 302 9.59 -15.93 15.14
N GLY A 303 8.64 -15.82 16.07
CA GLY A 303 8.19 -14.54 16.62
C GLY A 303 7.29 -13.74 15.70
N THR A 304 6.86 -14.31 14.56
CA THR A 304 5.86 -13.70 13.68
C THR A 304 4.54 -14.45 13.80
N VAL A 305 3.44 -13.70 13.81
CA VAL A 305 2.08 -14.22 13.69
C VAL A 305 1.40 -13.35 12.63
N PRO A 306 0.64 -13.93 11.69
CA PRO A 306 -0.09 -13.15 10.70
C PRO A 306 -1.02 -12.14 11.39
N THR A 307 -0.91 -10.87 11.02
CA THR A 307 -1.72 -9.79 11.61
C THR A 307 -3.21 -10.01 11.35
N TYR A 308 -3.55 -10.60 10.20
CA TYR A 308 -4.93 -10.86 9.78
C TYR A 308 -5.13 -12.35 9.44
N PRO A 309 -5.38 -13.20 10.44
CA PRO A 309 -5.67 -14.61 10.25
C PRO A 309 -6.78 -14.85 9.22
N SER A 310 -7.82 -14.00 9.18
CA SER A 310 -8.95 -14.06 8.24
C SER A 310 -8.55 -14.04 6.76
N ALA A 311 -7.33 -13.61 6.43
CA ALA A 311 -6.81 -13.52 5.07
C ALA A 311 -5.96 -14.73 4.64
N ILE A 312 -5.87 -15.79 5.45
CA ILE A 312 -5.16 -17.04 5.12
C ILE A 312 -6.18 -18.13 4.88
N TYR A 313 -6.16 -18.81 3.72
CA TYR A 313 -7.04 -19.95 3.45
C TYR A 313 -6.26 -21.25 3.35
N ASN A 314 -6.95 -22.37 3.58
CA ASN A 314 -6.33 -23.69 3.55
C ASN A 314 -6.91 -24.57 2.43
N GLY A 315 -6.12 -24.84 1.38
CA GLY A 315 -6.47 -25.81 0.33
C GLY A 315 -6.10 -27.25 0.69
N LEU A 316 -6.22 -28.17 -0.26
CA LEU A 316 -5.76 -29.56 -0.14
C LEU A 316 -4.93 -30.00 -1.35
N TRP A 317 -3.94 -30.86 -1.09
CA TRP A 317 -3.35 -31.76 -2.07
C TRP A 317 -3.66 -33.20 -1.69
N GLU A 318 -4.36 -33.92 -2.55
CA GLU A 318 -4.82 -35.29 -2.29
C GLU A 318 -4.13 -36.28 -3.23
N TYR A 319 -3.80 -37.46 -2.73
CA TYR A 319 -3.43 -38.62 -3.54
C TYR A 319 -4.17 -39.86 -3.06
N ARG A 320 -4.96 -40.46 -3.96
CA ARG A 320 -5.80 -41.63 -3.71
C ARG A 320 -5.51 -42.72 -4.76
N PRO A 321 -4.40 -43.45 -4.63
CA PRO A 321 -4.05 -44.51 -5.59
C PRO A 321 -5.09 -45.64 -5.61
N ASP A 322 -5.43 -46.11 -6.81
CA ASP A 322 -6.27 -47.29 -7.01
C ASP A 322 -5.40 -48.56 -6.97
N PHE A 323 -5.42 -49.27 -5.84
CA PHE A 323 -4.66 -50.52 -5.67
C PHE A 323 -5.25 -51.72 -6.41
N THR A 324 -6.45 -51.61 -6.98
CA THR A 324 -7.07 -52.68 -7.78
C THR A 324 -6.48 -52.79 -9.18
N LYS A 325 -5.72 -51.78 -9.62
CA LYS A 325 -5.10 -51.70 -10.95
C LYS A 325 -3.59 -51.50 -10.81
N PRO A 326 -2.75 -51.99 -11.73
CA PRO A 326 -1.30 -51.85 -11.62
C PRO A 326 -0.77 -50.40 -11.68
N LEU A 327 -1.64 -49.44 -12.03
CA LEU A 327 -1.27 -48.04 -12.25
C LEU A 327 -0.65 -47.35 -11.03
N TRP A 328 -1.05 -47.72 -9.80
CA TRP A 328 -0.50 -47.11 -8.58
C TRP A 328 1.03 -47.22 -8.48
N ARG A 329 1.64 -48.23 -9.13
CA ARG A 329 3.10 -48.41 -9.17
C ARG A 329 3.81 -47.23 -9.83
N LYS A 330 3.20 -46.61 -10.86
CA LYS A 330 3.76 -45.43 -11.53
C LYS A 330 3.78 -44.20 -10.62
N GLY A 331 2.85 -44.13 -9.67
CA GLY A 331 2.79 -43.02 -8.71
C GLY A 331 3.74 -43.18 -7.52
N ALA A 332 4.38 -44.35 -7.36
CA ALA A 332 5.39 -44.59 -6.33
C ALA A 332 6.80 -44.40 -6.90
N GLU A 333 7.68 -43.79 -6.10
CA GLU A 333 9.10 -43.64 -6.41
C GLU A 333 9.85 -44.96 -6.21
N VAL A 334 9.51 -45.71 -5.15
CA VAL A 334 10.09 -47.02 -4.85
C VAL A 334 8.95 -48.00 -4.61
N VAL A 335 9.07 -49.19 -5.20
CA VAL A 335 8.21 -50.34 -4.89
C VAL A 335 9.07 -51.60 -4.86
N GLU A 336 9.27 -52.16 -3.67
CA GLU A 336 10.13 -53.32 -3.45
C GLU A 336 9.36 -54.40 -2.71
N ASN A 337 9.40 -55.64 -3.20
CA ASN A 337 8.79 -56.80 -2.57
C ASN A 337 7.29 -56.64 -2.26
N ILE A 338 6.52 -56.05 -3.18
CA ILE A 338 5.07 -55.84 -3.00
C ILE A 338 4.28 -56.63 -4.04
N VAL A 339 3.30 -57.40 -3.57
CA VAL A 339 2.28 -58.05 -4.39
C VAL A 339 0.92 -57.36 -4.21
N ALA A 340 0.16 -57.27 -5.30
CA ALA A 340 -1.20 -56.75 -5.29
C ALA A 340 -2.18 -57.91 -5.48
N SER A 341 -3.22 -57.97 -4.67
CA SER A 341 -4.28 -58.99 -4.71
C SER A 341 -5.66 -58.35 -4.51
N GLY A 342 -6.73 -59.16 -4.60
CA GLY A 342 -8.09 -58.70 -4.27
C GLY A 342 -8.25 -58.18 -2.83
N ASP A 343 -7.37 -58.60 -1.92
CA ASP A 343 -7.35 -58.18 -0.51
C ASP A 343 -6.45 -56.97 -0.24
N GLY A 344 -5.93 -56.33 -1.29
CA GLY A 344 -5.04 -55.17 -1.22
C GLY A 344 -3.57 -55.51 -1.46
N LEU A 345 -2.69 -54.58 -1.07
CA LEU A 345 -1.24 -54.73 -1.16
C LEU A 345 -0.70 -55.51 0.04
N ALA A 346 0.26 -56.39 -0.23
CA ALA A 346 0.97 -57.20 0.77
C ALA A 346 2.45 -57.27 0.41
N ALA A 347 3.28 -57.64 1.40
CA ALA A 347 4.65 -58.04 1.11
C ALA A 347 4.68 -59.37 0.33
N GLU A 348 5.70 -59.55 -0.51
CA GLU A 348 6.10 -60.87 -1.00
C GLU A 348 6.39 -61.81 0.19
N GLU A 349 6.16 -63.10 0.00
CA GLU A 349 6.37 -64.12 1.03
C GLU A 349 7.80 -64.04 1.60
N GLU A 350 7.90 -64.06 2.93
CA GLU A 350 9.17 -63.95 3.69
C GLU A 350 10.00 -62.66 3.47
N LYS A 351 9.46 -61.64 2.79
CA LYS A 351 10.14 -60.37 2.56
C LYS A 351 9.49 -59.20 3.32
N SER A 352 10.24 -58.10 3.45
CA SER A 352 9.71 -56.80 3.87
C SER A 352 9.38 -55.98 2.63
N GLY A 353 8.10 -55.64 2.46
CA GLY A 353 7.58 -54.86 1.35
C GLY A 353 7.71 -53.36 1.64
N THR A 354 8.26 -52.61 0.69
CA THR A 354 8.43 -51.15 0.82
C THR A 354 7.80 -50.41 -0.34
N ILE A 355 7.03 -49.37 -0.03
CA ILE A 355 6.53 -48.40 -1.01
C ILE A 355 6.96 -47.01 -0.56
N ILE A 356 7.54 -46.21 -1.44
CA ILE A 356 7.84 -44.79 -1.18
C ILE A 356 7.11 -43.93 -2.20
N TRP A 357 6.32 -42.98 -1.71
CA TRP A 357 5.71 -41.92 -2.52
C TRP A 357 6.40 -40.60 -2.25
N THR A 358 6.78 -39.89 -3.32
CA THR A 358 7.14 -38.46 -3.23
C THR A 358 5.88 -37.63 -3.43
N MET A 359 5.62 -36.72 -2.48
CA MET A 359 4.54 -35.73 -2.55
C MET A 359 5.15 -34.37 -2.83
N ARG A 360 4.62 -33.66 -3.83
CA ARG A 360 5.13 -32.35 -4.27
C ARG A 360 3.97 -31.43 -4.62
N SER A 361 4.07 -30.16 -4.24
CA SER A 361 3.08 -29.13 -4.54
C SER A 361 3.79 -27.78 -4.74
N PRO A 362 3.30 -26.90 -5.65
CA PRO A 362 3.78 -25.52 -5.73
C PRO A 362 3.27 -24.66 -4.56
N TYR A 363 2.20 -25.08 -3.89
CA TYR A 363 1.77 -24.51 -2.61
C TYR A 363 2.48 -25.23 -1.47
N ILE A 364 2.76 -24.49 -0.40
CA ILE A 364 3.42 -25.02 0.79
C ILE A 364 2.52 -25.95 1.58
N PHE A 365 3.07 -27.10 2.02
CA PHE A 365 2.42 -28.02 2.94
C PHE A 365 2.51 -27.48 4.37
N VAL A 366 1.36 -27.35 5.04
CA VAL A 366 1.22 -26.82 6.41
C VAL A 366 0.52 -27.81 7.35
N GLY A 367 0.32 -29.04 6.89
CA GLY A 367 -0.33 -30.10 7.66
C GLY A 367 -0.77 -31.25 6.76
N GLY A 368 -1.45 -32.22 7.35
CA GLY A 368 -2.09 -33.28 6.59
C GLY A 368 -2.46 -34.49 7.44
N ARG A 369 -2.99 -35.52 6.78
CA ARG A 369 -3.36 -36.79 7.37
C ARG A 369 -3.29 -37.94 6.36
N LEU A 370 -3.28 -39.15 6.90
CA LEU A 370 -3.45 -40.39 6.16
C LEU A 370 -4.83 -40.98 6.47
N GLU A 371 -5.53 -41.44 5.44
CA GLU A 371 -6.71 -42.30 5.58
C GLU A 371 -6.30 -43.69 5.13
N VAL A 372 -6.21 -44.62 6.08
CA VAL A 372 -5.67 -45.97 5.83
C VAL A 372 -6.76 -47.00 6.10
N ASP A 373 -7.01 -47.86 5.11
CA ASP A 373 -7.79 -49.09 5.27
C ASP A 373 -6.84 -50.27 5.08
N GLY A 374 -6.71 -51.11 6.11
CA GLY A 374 -5.75 -52.20 6.14
C GLY A 374 -5.42 -52.63 7.56
N GLN A 375 -4.46 -53.54 7.69
CA GLN A 375 -3.99 -54.05 8.97
C GLN A 375 -2.46 -54.08 8.98
N GLY A 376 -1.83 -53.55 10.04
CA GLY A 376 -0.38 -53.71 10.27
C GLY A 376 0.56 -52.90 9.35
N ALA A 377 0.04 -52.07 8.44
CA ALA A 377 0.86 -51.19 7.61
C ALA A 377 1.54 -50.10 8.46
N LYS A 378 2.85 -49.92 8.31
CA LYS A 378 3.64 -48.91 9.04
C LYS A 378 4.03 -47.78 8.13
N PHE A 379 3.79 -46.54 8.56
CA PHE A 379 4.14 -45.35 7.79
C PHE A 379 5.28 -44.56 8.43
N SER A 380 6.13 -43.98 7.59
CA SER A 380 7.16 -43.03 8.02
C SER A 380 7.36 -41.92 6.99
N ILE A 381 7.69 -40.72 7.44
CA ILE A 381 7.89 -39.54 6.59
C ILE A 381 9.35 -39.10 6.62
N SER A 382 9.81 -38.54 5.52
CA SER A 382 11.13 -37.94 5.40
C SER A 382 11.10 -36.68 4.55
N ALA A 383 11.76 -35.61 5.01
CA ALA A 383 11.90 -34.38 4.25
C ALA A 383 13.11 -34.41 3.29
N ASP A 384 14.14 -35.21 3.61
CA ASP A 384 15.41 -35.29 2.88
C ASP A 384 15.63 -36.66 2.18
N GLY A 385 14.72 -37.61 2.41
CA GLY A 385 14.82 -39.00 1.95
C GLY A 385 15.79 -39.87 2.74
N LYS A 386 16.44 -39.33 3.79
CA LYS A 386 17.46 -40.01 4.59
C LYS A 386 16.99 -40.24 6.02
N THR A 387 16.48 -39.21 6.67
CA THR A 387 15.96 -39.30 8.03
C THR A 387 14.47 -39.59 8.01
N TRP A 388 14.07 -40.73 8.57
CA TRP A 388 12.69 -41.20 8.58
C TRP A 388 12.11 -41.12 9.98
N GLN A 389 10.88 -40.61 10.08
CA GLN A 389 10.15 -40.49 11.34
C GLN A 389 8.82 -41.23 11.23
N SER A 390 8.44 -41.99 12.25
CA SER A 390 7.19 -42.75 12.24
C SER A 390 5.96 -41.85 12.25
N VAL A 391 5.00 -42.23 11.43
CA VAL A 391 3.74 -41.52 11.15
C VAL A 391 2.59 -42.42 11.58
N SER A 392 1.61 -41.84 12.29
CA SER A 392 0.30 -42.45 12.51
C SER A 392 -0.70 -41.84 11.53
N ASP A 393 -1.84 -41.34 11.99
CA ASP A 393 -2.86 -40.80 11.09
C ASP A 393 -2.62 -39.31 10.76
N SER A 394 -2.06 -38.51 11.68
CA SER A 394 -1.80 -37.08 11.45
C SER A 394 -0.37 -36.81 10.98
N LEU A 395 -0.24 -35.91 10.01
CA LEU A 395 1.04 -35.40 9.49
C LEU A 395 1.43 -34.03 10.07
N ASP A 396 0.58 -33.40 10.88
CA ASP A 396 0.72 -31.99 11.26
C ASP A 396 2.05 -31.67 11.96
N LYS A 397 2.52 -32.58 12.83
CA LYS A 397 3.80 -32.40 13.54
C LYS A 397 5.02 -32.29 12.62
N PHE A 398 4.92 -32.70 11.36
CA PHE A 398 6.01 -32.66 10.38
C PHE A 398 6.03 -31.38 9.55
N PHE A 399 4.98 -30.56 9.67
CA PHE A 399 4.84 -29.27 8.99
C PHE A 399 4.69 -28.16 10.03
N PRO A 400 5.72 -27.91 10.86
CA PRO A 400 5.65 -26.87 11.88
C PRO A 400 5.49 -25.49 11.21
N VAL A 401 4.76 -24.60 11.88
CA VAL A 401 4.57 -23.20 11.44
C VAL A 401 5.92 -22.52 11.18
N VAL A 402 6.89 -22.77 12.06
CA VAL A 402 8.24 -22.19 11.98
C VAL A 402 9.24 -23.25 11.54
N GLY A 403 9.99 -22.93 10.49
CA GLY A 403 11.06 -23.77 9.96
C GLY A 403 11.15 -23.68 8.44
N PRO A 404 12.00 -24.51 7.81
CA PRO A 404 12.11 -24.56 6.36
C PRO A 404 10.75 -24.89 5.71
N PRO A 405 10.31 -24.10 4.71
CA PRO A 405 9.06 -24.35 4.02
C PRO A 405 9.10 -25.71 3.31
N ARG A 406 7.97 -26.43 3.30
CA ARG A 406 7.87 -27.78 2.74
C ARG A 406 7.02 -27.78 1.48
N TYR A 407 7.68 -27.84 0.33
CA TYR A 407 7.05 -28.05 -0.99
C TYR A 407 7.14 -29.50 -1.47
N GLN A 408 7.92 -30.33 -0.77
CA GLN A 408 8.08 -31.74 -1.04
C GLN A 408 8.36 -32.53 0.25
N TYR A 409 7.87 -33.77 0.31
CA TYR A 409 8.34 -34.79 1.26
C TYR A 409 8.19 -36.20 0.66
N LYS A 410 8.77 -37.20 1.33
CA LYS A 410 8.60 -38.62 1.01
C LYS A 410 7.81 -39.33 2.10
N LEU A 411 6.82 -40.14 1.71
CA LEU A 411 6.08 -41.05 2.60
C LEU A 411 6.46 -42.48 2.26
N ARG A 412 6.90 -43.25 3.25
CA ARG A 412 7.20 -44.67 3.13
C ARG A 412 6.13 -45.48 3.84
N CYS A 413 5.61 -46.50 3.17
CA CYS A 413 4.82 -47.59 3.76
C CYS A 413 5.66 -48.86 3.79
N GLN A 414 5.67 -49.54 4.93
CA GLN A 414 6.27 -50.86 5.11
C GLN A 414 5.19 -51.89 5.44
N LEU A 415 5.23 -53.02 4.74
CA LEU A 415 4.36 -54.17 4.93
C LEU A 415 5.22 -55.38 5.28
N GLU A 416 4.86 -56.11 6.35
CA GLU A 416 5.59 -57.27 6.84
C GLU A 416 4.59 -58.36 7.26
N GLY A 417 4.92 -59.63 7.01
CA GLY A 417 4.09 -60.77 7.42
C GLY A 417 2.63 -60.67 6.94
N SER A 418 1.69 -60.63 7.90
CA SER A 418 0.25 -60.53 7.61
C SER A 418 -0.25 -59.10 7.33
N ALA A 419 0.63 -58.10 7.29
CA ALA A 419 0.22 -56.72 7.03
C ALA A 419 -0.39 -56.56 5.63
N ARG A 420 -1.50 -55.80 5.55
CA ARG A 420 -2.23 -55.52 4.32
C ARG A 420 -2.59 -54.04 4.24
N LEU A 421 -2.51 -53.48 3.03
CA LEU A 421 -2.97 -52.13 2.73
C LEU A 421 -4.03 -52.20 1.62
N ARG A 422 -5.30 -52.02 1.98
CA ARG A 422 -6.45 -52.07 1.06
C ARG A 422 -6.71 -50.73 0.39
N ARG A 423 -6.63 -49.63 1.16
CA ARG A 423 -6.79 -48.27 0.64
C ARG A 423 -5.86 -47.32 1.37
N LEU A 424 -5.42 -46.30 0.64
CA LEU A 424 -4.66 -45.19 1.17
C LEU A 424 -5.20 -43.89 0.56
N ALA A 425 -5.39 -42.87 1.39
CA ALA A 425 -5.42 -41.49 0.96
C ALA A 425 -4.34 -40.71 1.69
N ILE A 426 -3.53 -39.97 0.93
CA ILE A 426 -2.58 -39.00 1.47
C ILE A 426 -3.20 -37.63 1.24
N ILE A 427 -3.54 -36.91 2.30
CA ILE A 427 -4.24 -35.62 2.21
C ILE A 427 -3.40 -34.58 2.92
N ASN A 428 -2.91 -33.59 2.19
CA ASN A 428 -2.09 -32.51 2.73
C ASN A 428 -2.87 -31.21 2.77
N ASP A 429 -2.71 -30.46 3.85
CA ASP A 429 -3.23 -29.09 3.96
C ASP A 429 -2.24 -28.12 3.33
N LEU A 430 -2.77 -27.22 2.50
CA LEU A 430 -2.00 -26.19 1.81
C LEU A 430 -2.29 -24.82 2.41
N GLN A 431 -1.34 -23.89 2.40
CA GLN A 431 -1.63 -22.46 2.60
C GLN A 431 -1.89 -21.79 1.26
N MET A 432 -2.93 -20.96 1.18
CA MET A 432 -3.34 -20.25 -0.03
C MET A 432 -3.77 -18.81 0.27
N ALA A 433 -3.45 -17.91 -0.65
CA ALA A 433 -3.94 -16.54 -0.65
C ALA A 433 -5.35 -16.50 -1.28
N PRO A 434 -6.36 -15.93 -0.60
CA PRO A 434 -7.76 -16.02 -1.03
C PRO A 434 -8.03 -15.34 -2.38
N LEU A 435 -7.29 -14.27 -2.69
CA LEU A 435 -7.57 -13.44 -3.86
C LEU A 435 -7.08 -14.03 -5.19
N ALA A 436 -6.19 -15.01 -5.15
CA ALA A 436 -5.71 -15.73 -6.34
C ALA A 436 -6.48 -17.05 -6.59
N LEU A 437 -7.49 -17.36 -5.79
CA LEU A 437 -8.30 -18.55 -6.00
C LEU A 437 -9.27 -18.34 -7.19
N PRO A 438 -9.69 -19.41 -7.90
CA PRO A 438 -10.61 -19.31 -9.03
C PRO A 438 -12.06 -19.05 -8.56
N GLU A 439 -12.30 -17.89 -7.92
CA GLU A 439 -13.58 -17.51 -7.30
C GLU A 439 -14.70 -17.34 -8.34
N MET A 440 -15.90 -17.76 -7.95
CA MET A 440 -17.15 -17.42 -8.63
C MET A 440 -17.79 -16.17 -8.02
N VAL A 441 -18.46 -15.42 -8.88
CA VAL A 441 -19.34 -14.30 -8.53
C VAL A 441 -20.78 -14.61 -8.96
N VAL A 442 -21.78 -13.90 -8.44
CA VAL A 442 -23.16 -13.99 -8.92
C VAL A 442 -23.20 -13.74 -10.44
N GLY A 443 -23.96 -14.57 -11.15
CA GLY A 443 -24.08 -14.55 -12.60
C GLY A 443 -23.24 -15.63 -13.30
N GLU A 444 -22.89 -15.37 -14.55
CA GLU A 444 -22.15 -16.31 -15.38
C GLU A 444 -20.64 -16.22 -15.11
N ASN A 445 -20.03 -17.35 -14.79
CA ASN A 445 -18.58 -17.49 -14.61
C ASN A 445 -18.01 -18.35 -15.73
N LEU A 446 -17.12 -17.77 -16.54
CA LEU A 446 -16.38 -18.49 -17.57
C LEU A 446 -15.07 -19.02 -17.00
N PHE A 447 -14.87 -20.33 -17.08
CA PHE A 447 -13.64 -20.98 -16.70
C PHE A 447 -12.89 -21.49 -17.92
N THR A 448 -11.56 -21.35 -17.90
CA THR A 448 -10.66 -21.92 -18.90
C THR A 448 -9.69 -22.87 -18.21
N TYR A 449 -9.76 -24.15 -18.59
CA TYR A 449 -8.78 -25.16 -18.22
C TYR A 449 -7.69 -25.24 -19.29
N THR A 450 -6.44 -25.37 -18.84
CA THR A 450 -5.27 -25.60 -19.69
C THR A 450 -4.33 -26.61 -19.04
N ASP A 451 -3.61 -27.38 -19.85
CA ASP A 451 -2.48 -28.22 -19.44
C ASP A 451 -1.42 -28.25 -20.55
N GLN A 452 -0.28 -28.88 -20.26
CA GLN A 452 0.84 -29.12 -21.18
C GLN A 452 1.07 -30.62 -21.42
N SER A 453 0.09 -31.48 -21.14
CA SER A 453 0.19 -32.92 -21.41
C SER A 453 0.08 -33.18 -22.92
N GLU A 454 0.83 -34.16 -23.45
CA GLU A 454 0.79 -34.45 -24.89
C GLU A 454 -0.49 -35.21 -25.29
N ALA A 455 -0.89 -36.23 -24.51
CA ALA A 455 -2.05 -37.07 -24.81
C ALA A 455 -2.60 -37.77 -23.55
N GLY A 456 -3.75 -38.44 -23.69
CA GLY A 456 -4.33 -39.28 -22.64
C GLY A 456 -4.94 -38.53 -21.45
N ARG A 457 -5.04 -37.19 -21.53
CA ARG A 457 -5.59 -36.35 -20.47
C ARG A 457 -7.04 -36.74 -20.15
N ARG A 458 -7.32 -36.88 -18.87
CA ARG A 458 -8.69 -37.04 -18.35
C ARG A 458 -8.77 -36.41 -16.97
N VAL A 459 -9.35 -35.21 -16.92
CA VAL A 459 -9.46 -34.42 -15.70
C VAL A 459 -10.92 -34.24 -15.34
N ARG A 460 -11.23 -34.26 -14.05
CA ARG A 460 -12.54 -33.83 -13.55
C ARG A 460 -12.37 -32.61 -12.69
N ILE A 461 -13.16 -31.58 -12.95
CA ILE A 461 -13.25 -30.38 -12.12
C ILE A 461 -14.61 -30.35 -11.46
N THR A 462 -14.64 -30.24 -10.13
CA THR A 462 -15.87 -30.14 -9.36
C THR A 462 -15.88 -28.83 -8.58
N HIS A 463 -16.85 -27.97 -8.88
CA HIS A 463 -17.14 -26.74 -8.16
C HIS A 463 -18.18 -27.02 -7.08
N ARG A 464 -18.03 -26.41 -5.91
CA ARG A 464 -19.01 -26.42 -4.82
C ARG A 464 -19.16 -25.01 -4.25
N TRP A 465 -20.41 -24.54 -4.14
CA TRP A 465 -20.74 -23.20 -3.64
C TRP A 465 -22.12 -23.18 -2.97
N VAL A 466 -22.43 -22.05 -2.34
CA VAL A 466 -23.73 -21.79 -1.71
C VAL A 466 -24.34 -20.54 -2.32
N GLU A 467 -25.56 -20.67 -2.87
CA GLU A 467 -26.34 -19.53 -3.35
C GLU A 467 -27.14 -18.95 -2.19
N ARG A 468 -27.00 -17.64 -1.92
CA ARG A 468 -27.76 -16.92 -0.88
C ARG A 468 -28.53 -15.76 -1.49
N SER A 469 -29.74 -15.53 -0.98
CA SER A 469 -30.61 -14.40 -1.37
C SER A 469 -31.18 -13.68 -0.14
N ALA A 470 -30.33 -13.36 0.84
CA ALA A 470 -30.77 -12.76 2.10
C ALA A 470 -31.11 -11.26 1.95
N THR A 471 -30.41 -10.57 1.06
CA THR A 471 -30.68 -9.19 0.62
C THR A 471 -30.26 -9.02 -0.83
N ARG A 472 -30.82 -8.05 -1.55
CA ARG A 472 -30.44 -7.67 -2.91
C ARG A 472 -29.49 -6.48 -2.85
N PRO A 473 -28.41 -6.49 -3.66
CA PRO A 473 -27.46 -5.39 -3.66
C PRO A 473 -28.17 -4.07 -4.03
N PRO A 474 -27.74 -2.93 -3.43
CA PRO A 474 -28.23 -1.62 -3.81
C PRO A 474 -28.11 -1.36 -5.31
N ALA A 475 -29.06 -0.62 -5.88
CA ALA A 475 -28.92 -0.12 -7.24
C ALA A 475 -27.70 0.81 -7.34
N ALA A 476 -27.05 0.83 -8.50
CA ALA A 476 -26.02 1.82 -8.77
C ALA A 476 -26.60 3.24 -8.63
N PRO A 477 -25.85 4.19 -8.03
CA PRO A 477 -26.22 5.61 -8.07
C PRO A 477 -26.58 6.07 -9.48
N ALA A 478 -27.79 6.61 -9.64
CA ALA A 478 -28.39 6.86 -10.95
C ALA A 478 -27.84 8.12 -11.65
N GLU A 479 -27.41 9.11 -10.87
CA GLU A 479 -27.08 10.44 -11.38
C GLU A 479 -25.92 11.09 -10.64
N ALA A 480 -25.04 11.75 -11.41
CA ALA A 480 -24.07 12.71 -10.91
C ALA A 480 -24.75 14.07 -10.73
N LEU A 481 -24.98 14.48 -9.48
CA LEU A 481 -25.59 15.77 -9.16
C LEU A 481 -24.59 16.92 -9.27
N TYR A 482 -23.33 16.68 -8.89
CA TYR A 482 -22.25 17.65 -9.11
C TYR A 482 -20.86 16.98 -9.03
N PRO A 483 -19.93 17.33 -9.93
CA PRO A 483 -20.18 17.95 -11.22
C PRO A 483 -21.11 17.08 -12.07
N PRO A 484 -22.06 17.65 -12.84
CA PRO A 484 -22.96 16.85 -13.65
C PRO A 484 -22.19 16.11 -14.76
N ASP A 485 -22.71 14.98 -15.21
CA ASP A 485 -22.07 14.18 -16.27
C ASP A 485 -21.92 14.97 -17.58
N GLY A 486 -20.71 15.00 -18.13
CA GLY A 486 -20.32 15.83 -19.27
C GLY A 486 -20.15 17.32 -18.95
N GLY A 487 -20.34 17.71 -17.68
CA GLY A 487 -20.36 19.08 -17.21
C GLY A 487 -19.00 19.64 -16.82
N GLN A 488 -19.05 20.72 -16.04
CA GLN A 488 -17.88 21.42 -15.53
C GLN A 488 -18.02 21.66 -14.03
N SER A 489 -16.91 21.66 -13.31
CA SER A 489 -16.89 22.22 -11.95
C SER A 489 -16.73 23.73 -12.00
N ASP A 490 -17.06 24.41 -10.91
CA ASP A 490 -16.68 25.80 -10.66
C ASP A 490 -15.61 25.83 -9.57
N GLY A 491 -14.35 25.86 -9.99
CA GLY A 491 -13.20 25.69 -9.10
C GLY A 491 -12.77 24.23 -8.92
N THR A 492 -11.68 24.06 -8.17
CA THR A 492 -11.10 22.74 -7.82
C THR A 492 -11.36 22.34 -6.38
N ASP A 493 -12.04 23.20 -5.61
CA ASP A 493 -12.70 22.97 -4.33
C ASP A 493 -14.04 22.23 -4.55
N ILE A 494 -13.97 20.97 -4.99
CA ILE A 494 -15.15 20.22 -5.43
C ILE A 494 -15.76 19.41 -4.27
N VAL A 495 -17.08 19.49 -4.13
CA VAL A 495 -17.89 18.53 -3.39
C VAL A 495 -18.62 17.64 -4.40
N PHE A 496 -18.08 16.46 -4.66
CA PHE A 496 -18.75 15.48 -5.52
C PHE A 496 -20.06 15.06 -4.86
N ARG A 497 -21.16 15.06 -5.62
CA ARG A 497 -22.49 14.67 -5.14
C ARG A 497 -23.16 13.80 -6.18
N TRP A 498 -23.87 12.78 -5.71
CA TRP A 498 -24.64 11.87 -6.54
C TRP A 498 -26.01 11.63 -5.93
N ALA A 499 -26.94 11.13 -6.75
CA ALA A 499 -28.22 10.64 -6.24
C ALA A 499 -27.96 9.45 -5.31
N ALA A 500 -28.54 9.48 -4.11
CA ALA A 500 -28.42 8.37 -3.17
C ALA A 500 -28.89 7.07 -3.83
N ALA A 501 -28.16 5.98 -3.57
CA ALA A 501 -28.55 4.67 -4.05
C ALA A 501 -29.87 4.23 -3.41
N VAL A 502 -30.69 3.53 -4.19
CA VAL A 502 -31.91 2.90 -3.70
C VAL A 502 -31.62 1.43 -3.46
N ASP A 503 -31.83 0.99 -2.24
CA ASP A 503 -31.77 -0.42 -1.90
C ASP A 503 -33.12 -1.09 -2.25
N PRO A 504 -33.15 -2.18 -3.03
CA PRO A 504 -34.39 -2.85 -3.42
C PRO A 504 -35.19 -3.44 -2.26
N ASP A 505 -34.55 -3.76 -1.14
CA ASP A 505 -35.16 -4.31 0.08
C ASP A 505 -35.45 -3.23 1.14
N GLY A 506 -35.02 -1.99 0.88
CA GLY A 506 -35.18 -0.86 1.80
C GLY A 506 -34.12 -0.82 2.90
N ASP A 507 -33.03 -1.58 2.76
CA ASP A 507 -31.90 -1.54 3.68
C ASP A 507 -31.23 -0.16 3.67
N GLU A 508 -30.65 0.24 4.80
CA GLU A 508 -29.85 1.47 4.87
C GLU A 508 -28.58 1.33 4.01
N ILE A 509 -28.18 2.41 3.34
CA ILE A 509 -26.86 2.47 2.68
C ILE A 509 -25.78 2.70 3.73
N ALA A 510 -24.96 1.68 3.99
CA ALA A 510 -23.90 1.72 4.99
C ALA A 510 -22.67 2.50 4.53
N ASP A 511 -22.33 2.43 3.25
CA ASP A 511 -21.17 3.15 2.70
C ASP A 511 -21.30 3.39 1.19
N TYR A 512 -20.43 4.26 0.68
CA TYR A 512 -20.16 4.41 -0.74
C TYR A 512 -18.66 4.25 -1.01
N GLN A 513 -18.32 3.64 -2.15
CA GLN A 513 -16.97 3.68 -2.69
C GLN A 513 -16.92 4.69 -3.84
N PHE A 514 -16.02 5.67 -3.73
CA PHE A 514 -15.76 6.70 -4.74
C PHE A 514 -14.44 6.42 -5.45
N GLU A 515 -14.46 6.56 -6.79
CA GLU A 515 -13.27 6.47 -7.62
C GLU A 515 -13.24 7.59 -8.67
N LEU A 516 -12.11 8.30 -8.81
CA LEU A 516 -11.85 9.24 -9.89
C LEU A 516 -10.53 8.91 -10.59
N SER A 517 -10.54 8.99 -11.92
CA SER A 517 -9.39 8.73 -12.80
C SER A 517 -9.24 9.83 -13.84
N SER A 518 -8.03 9.99 -14.38
CA SER A 518 -7.78 10.73 -15.62
C SER A 518 -8.14 9.93 -16.88
N ARG A 519 -8.51 8.65 -16.72
CA ARG A 519 -8.76 7.72 -17.81
C ARG A 519 -10.24 7.34 -17.94
N PRO A 520 -10.77 7.21 -19.18
CA PRO A 520 -12.16 6.80 -19.40
C PRO A 520 -12.44 5.34 -18.98
N ASP A 521 -11.42 4.48 -19.00
CA ASP A 521 -11.56 3.06 -18.67
C ASP A 521 -11.65 2.80 -17.15
N MET A 522 -11.37 3.80 -16.30
CA MET A 522 -11.35 3.68 -14.84
C MET A 522 -10.51 2.48 -14.37
N ARG A 523 -9.40 2.20 -15.07
CA ARG A 523 -8.54 1.05 -14.77
C ARG A 523 -7.81 1.19 -13.43
N TRP A 524 -7.54 2.43 -13.03
CA TRP A 524 -6.98 2.79 -11.73
C TRP A 524 -7.34 4.25 -11.37
N PRO A 525 -7.32 4.60 -10.08
CA PRO A 525 -7.58 5.96 -9.63
C PRO A 525 -6.43 6.90 -9.96
N LEU A 526 -6.70 8.21 -9.98
CA LEU A 526 -5.69 9.26 -10.18
C LEU A 526 -4.63 9.24 -9.06
N SER A 527 -5.10 9.10 -7.82
CA SER A 527 -4.27 8.88 -6.63
C SER A 527 -5.16 8.30 -5.52
N MET A 528 -4.58 8.04 -4.35
CA MET A 528 -5.33 7.48 -3.23
C MET A 528 -6.23 8.49 -2.53
N SER A 529 -6.10 9.79 -2.84
CA SER A 529 -7.11 10.80 -2.50
C SER A 529 -8.39 10.64 -3.34
N PHE A 530 -8.36 9.84 -4.41
CA PHE A 530 -9.47 9.61 -5.33
C PHE A 530 -9.90 8.14 -5.39
N TYR A 531 -9.55 7.36 -4.35
CA TYR A 531 -9.97 5.97 -4.15
C TYR A 531 -10.40 5.80 -2.70
N LYS A 532 -11.67 6.10 -2.41
CA LYS A 532 -12.15 6.35 -1.04
C LYS A 532 -13.40 5.55 -0.69
N LEU A 533 -13.48 5.14 0.57
CA LEU A 533 -14.74 4.81 1.23
C LEU A 533 -15.24 6.05 1.97
N ILE A 534 -16.50 6.44 1.78
CA ILE A 534 -17.02 7.67 2.37
C ILE A 534 -17.05 7.59 3.89
N SER A 535 -17.26 6.40 4.46
CA SER A 535 -17.11 6.13 5.90
C SER A 535 -15.71 6.43 6.47
N ARG A 536 -14.70 6.64 5.60
CA ARG A 536 -13.31 6.96 5.93
C ARG A 536 -12.92 8.40 5.60
N THR A 537 -13.88 9.25 5.24
CA THR A 537 -13.67 10.65 4.90
C THR A 537 -14.23 11.59 5.96
N ALA A 538 -13.96 12.89 5.82
CA ALA A 538 -14.56 13.94 6.65
C ALA A 538 -16.08 14.09 6.46
N ASP A 539 -16.68 13.54 5.40
CA ASP A 539 -18.13 13.59 5.17
C ASP A 539 -18.92 12.61 6.05
N ALA A 540 -18.24 11.65 6.69
CA ALA A 540 -18.88 10.69 7.58
C ALA A 540 -19.25 11.32 8.93
N VAL A 541 -20.47 11.04 9.40
CA VAL A 541 -20.94 11.43 10.74
C VAL A 541 -20.76 10.25 11.69
N ARG A 542 -19.91 10.42 12.70
CA ARG A 542 -19.66 9.41 13.74
C ARG A 542 -20.44 9.78 15.00
N GLN A 543 -21.27 8.86 15.47
CA GLN A 543 -22.01 9.01 16.72
C GLN A 543 -21.72 7.83 17.63
N LYS A 544 -21.34 8.11 18.87
CA LYS A 544 -21.15 7.08 19.87
C LYS A 544 -22.47 6.83 20.59
N ASP A 545 -22.96 5.61 20.52
CA ASP A 545 -24.08 5.15 21.32
C ASP A 545 -23.73 5.29 22.81
N LYS A 546 -24.59 5.97 23.57
CA LYS A 546 -24.29 6.35 24.96
C LYS A 546 -24.33 5.15 25.91
N ASP A 547 -25.13 4.14 25.60
CA ASP A 547 -25.38 3.01 26.49
C ASP A 547 -24.42 1.84 26.23
N THR A 548 -24.10 1.59 24.96
CA THR A 548 -23.23 0.49 24.52
C THR A 548 -21.81 0.95 24.21
N GLY A 549 -21.58 2.25 24.03
CA GLY A 549 -20.30 2.80 23.61
C GLY A 549 -19.91 2.49 22.16
N LYS A 550 -20.77 1.84 21.37
CA LYS A 550 -20.51 1.51 19.96
C LYS A 550 -20.60 2.76 19.10
N GLU A 551 -19.68 2.90 18.15
CA GLU A 551 -19.73 3.97 17.15
C GLU A 551 -20.64 3.56 15.99
N ARG A 552 -21.64 4.39 15.68
CA ARG A 552 -22.42 4.35 14.44
C ARG A 552 -21.81 5.36 13.46
N VAL A 553 -21.53 4.90 12.25
CA VAL A 553 -21.05 5.74 11.15
C VAL A 553 -22.20 5.90 10.17
N ALA A 554 -22.58 7.14 9.86
CA ALA A 554 -23.53 7.47 8.82
C ALA A 554 -22.82 8.22 7.68
N VAL A 555 -23.12 7.84 6.45
CA VAL A 555 -22.53 8.45 5.25
C VAL A 555 -23.56 9.26 4.47
N LYS A 556 -23.09 10.25 3.72
CA LYS A 556 -23.89 11.01 2.75
C LYS A 556 -23.45 10.61 1.34
N ALA A 557 -24.34 10.81 0.36
CA ALA A 557 -24.05 10.63 -1.06
C ALA A 557 -23.17 11.78 -1.62
N GLN A 558 -22.01 12.00 -0.98
CA GLN A 558 -21.06 13.03 -1.35
C GLN A 558 -19.62 12.65 -0.99
N TYR A 559 -18.67 13.30 -1.67
CA TYR A 559 -17.27 13.34 -1.28
C TYR A 559 -16.71 14.75 -1.44
N THR A 560 -16.25 15.34 -0.36
CA THR A 560 -15.64 16.67 -0.28
C THR A 560 -14.13 16.55 -0.42
N LEU A 561 -13.55 17.20 -1.44
CA LEU A 561 -12.10 17.29 -1.53
C LEU A 561 -11.53 18.11 -0.35
N PRO A 562 -10.44 17.66 0.29
CA PRO A 562 -9.92 18.31 1.48
C PRO A 562 -9.36 19.72 1.21
N GLN A 563 -9.00 20.01 -0.04
CA GLN A 563 -8.49 21.32 -0.47
C GLN A 563 -8.59 21.50 -1.99
N PRO A 564 -8.62 22.76 -2.49
CA PRO A 564 -8.47 23.04 -3.92
C PRO A 564 -7.10 22.63 -4.45
N GLY A 565 -7.00 22.47 -5.77
CA GLY A 565 -5.74 22.21 -6.47
C GLY A 565 -5.28 20.75 -6.52
N LEU A 566 -6.12 19.80 -6.09
CA LEU A 566 -5.88 18.36 -6.29
C LEU A 566 -6.24 17.87 -7.70
N LEU A 567 -6.90 18.72 -8.48
CA LEU A 567 -7.24 18.49 -9.89
C LEU A 567 -6.71 19.65 -10.73
N THR A 568 -6.33 19.35 -11.96
CA THR A 568 -5.78 20.34 -12.89
C THR A 568 -6.92 20.97 -13.70
N PRO A 569 -7.07 22.30 -13.70
CA PRO A 569 -8.08 22.97 -14.53
C PRO A 569 -7.94 22.63 -16.01
N ASP A 570 -9.07 22.68 -16.71
CA ASP A 570 -9.24 22.37 -18.13
C ASP A 570 -8.94 20.91 -18.52
N GLN A 571 -8.55 20.08 -17.56
CA GLN A 571 -8.43 18.64 -17.72
C GLN A 571 -9.80 17.95 -17.58
N ARG A 572 -10.05 16.99 -18.47
CA ARG A 572 -11.20 16.07 -18.34
C ARG A 572 -10.85 14.93 -17.39
N TYR A 573 -11.76 14.65 -16.46
CA TYR A 573 -11.69 13.55 -15.52
C TYR A 573 -12.93 12.66 -15.61
N TYR A 574 -12.79 11.46 -15.09
CA TYR A 574 -13.80 10.41 -15.10
C TYR A 574 -14.01 9.91 -13.67
N TRP A 575 -15.24 9.66 -13.26
CA TRP A 575 -15.52 9.20 -11.90
C TRP A 575 -16.73 8.29 -11.85
N ARG A 576 -16.78 7.44 -10.84
CA ARG A 576 -17.87 6.50 -10.57
C ARG A 576 -18.04 6.24 -9.09
N VAL A 577 -19.23 5.81 -8.71
CA VAL A 577 -19.56 5.48 -7.32
C VAL A 577 -20.37 4.19 -7.26
N ARG A 578 -20.17 3.37 -6.22
CA ARG A 578 -21.07 2.26 -5.86
C ARG A 578 -21.44 2.32 -4.40
N ALA A 579 -22.58 1.73 -4.04
CA ALA A 579 -23.10 1.70 -2.68
C ALA A 579 -22.96 0.31 -2.06
N MET A 580 -22.85 0.28 -0.72
CA MET A 580 -22.92 -0.92 0.10
C MET A 580 -24.13 -0.81 1.03
N ASP A 581 -24.92 -1.88 1.14
CA ASP A 581 -26.04 -1.96 2.09
C ASP A 581 -25.57 -2.22 3.54
N ALA A 582 -26.52 -2.23 4.47
CA ALA A 582 -26.31 -2.54 5.88
C ALA A 582 -25.86 -3.98 6.17
N HIS A 583 -26.00 -4.91 5.22
CA HIS A 583 -25.53 -6.29 5.33
C HIS A 583 -24.11 -6.48 4.75
N GLY A 584 -23.54 -5.41 4.21
CA GLY A 584 -22.19 -5.39 3.65
C GLY A 584 -22.12 -5.86 2.20
N VAL A 585 -23.22 -5.83 1.44
CA VAL A 585 -23.26 -6.22 0.02
C VAL A 585 -23.09 -4.99 -0.86
N TRP A 586 -22.08 -5.04 -1.74
CA TRP A 586 -21.80 -4.02 -2.73
C TRP A 586 -22.69 -4.15 -3.96
N GLY A 587 -23.33 -3.04 -4.33
CA GLY A 587 -23.98 -2.86 -5.63
C GLY A 587 -23.00 -2.65 -6.78
N PRO A 588 -23.50 -2.63 -8.03
CA PRO A 588 -22.70 -2.30 -9.19
C PRO A 588 -22.22 -0.85 -9.12
N TRP A 589 -21.14 -0.57 -9.85
CA TRP A 589 -20.72 0.80 -10.14
C TRP A 589 -21.78 1.54 -10.94
N SER A 590 -21.91 2.85 -10.68
CA SER A 590 -22.58 3.79 -11.57
C SER A 590 -21.98 3.72 -12.98
N LYS A 591 -22.69 4.30 -13.96
CA LYS A 591 -22.02 4.68 -15.21
C LYS A 591 -20.80 5.55 -14.88
N THR A 592 -19.76 5.45 -15.70
CA THR A 592 -18.64 6.38 -15.62
C THR A 592 -19.12 7.75 -16.05
N TRP A 593 -19.16 8.69 -15.11
CA TRP A 593 -19.46 10.09 -15.38
C TRP A 593 -18.19 10.84 -15.74
N THR A 594 -18.35 11.91 -16.51
CA THR A 594 -17.22 12.75 -16.94
C THR A 594 -17.45 14.20 -16.53
N PHE A 595 -16.38 14.94 -16.31
CA PHE A 595 -16.46 16.40 -16.19
C PHE A 595 -15.13 17.05 -16.54
N THR A 596 -15.14 18.36 -16.76
CA THR A 596 -13.92 19.16 -16.89
C THR A 596 -13.76 20.06 -15.67
N ALA A 597 -12.61 19.97 -14.99
CA ALA A 597 -12.32 20.84 -13.86
C ALA A 597 -12.11 22.29 -14.33
N ARG A 598 -12.61 23.28 -13.60
CA ARG A 598 -12.35 24.72 -13.88
C ARG A 598 -11.75 25.43 -12.67
N GLY A 599 -11.31 26.66 -12.89
CA GLY A 599 -10.63 27.51 -11.90
C GLY A 599 -9.23 27.90 -12.39
N PRO A 600 -8.49 28.69 -11.62
CA PRO A 600 -7.11 29.03 -11.97
C PRO A 600 -6.16 27.88 -11.63
N ALA A 601 -5.10 27.69 -12.43
CA ALA A 601 -4.00 26.78 -12.09
C ALA A 601 -2.94 27.48 -11.21
N TYR A 602 -2.12 26.68 -10.52
CA TYR A 602 -1.10 27.20 -9.59
C TYR A 602 -0.04 28.03 -10.33
N PRO A 603 0.44 29.16 -9.76
CA PRO A 603 1.51 29.96 -10.36
C PRO A 603 2.78 29.15 -10.63
N VAL A 604 3.47 29.47 -11.73
CA VAL A 604 4.70 28.78 -12.18
C VAL A 604 5.91 29.71 -12.08
N ASP A 605 7.12 29.15 -12.21
CA ASP A 605 8.40 29.89 -12.16
C ASP A 605 8.56 30.76 -10.90
N VAL A 606 8.08 30.26 -9.75
CA VAL A 606 8.14 30.98 -8.48
C VAL A 606 9.57 31.02 -7.95
N THR A 607 10.14 32.21 -7.83
CA THR A 607 11.54 32.43 -7.42
C THR A 607 11.67 33.69 -6.56
N VAL A 608 12.65 33.70 -5.65
CA VAL A 608 13.02 34.92 -4.92
C VAL A 608 14.25 35.52 -5.59
N GLN A 609 14.12 36.73 -6.13
CA GLN A 609 15.25 37.53 -6.59
C GLN A 609 15.72 38.43 -5.46
N TYR A 610 17.00 38.33 -5.12
CA TYR A 610 17.57 39.12 -4.02
C TYR A 610 18.55 40.17 -4.54
N ASP A 611 18.26 41.42 -4.23
CA ASP A 611 19.15 42.54 -4.46
C ASP A 611 20.02 42.75 -3.22
N GLN A 612 21.29 42.34 -3.30
CA GLN A 612 22.27 42.46 -2.22
C GLN A 612 22.51 43.92 -1.80
N SER A 613 22.43 44.87 -2.74
CA SER A 613 22.72 46.29 -2.49
C SER A 613 21.59 46.96 -1.72
N ARG A 614 20.35 46.60 -2.05
CA ARG A 614 19.14 47.09 -1.39
C ARG A 614 18.69 46.24 -0.20
N LYS A 615 19.33 45.08 0.01
CA LYS A 615 18.92 44.06 0.99
C LYS A 615 17.45 43.68 0.82
N LEU A 616 16.98 43.57 -0.42
CA LEU A 616 15.57 43.37 -0.75
C LEU A 616 15.37 42.09 -1.57
N GLY A 617 14.58 41.17 -1.03
CA GLY A 617 14.09 39.98 -1.70
C GLY A 617 12.69 40.20 -2.25
N VAL A 618 12.58 40.12 -3.58
CA VAL A 618 11.31 40.20 -4.32
C VAL A 618 10.95 38.80 -4.82
N LEU A 619 9.84 38.27 -4.34
CA LEU A 619 9.23 37.06 -4.88
C LEU A 619 8.63 37.39 -6.24
N ARG A 620 8.92 36.56 -7.26
CA ARG A 620 8.39 36.69 -8.62
C ARG A 620 7.84 35.37 -9.10
N TRP A 621 6.80 35.43 -9.92
CA TRP A 621 6.17 34.25 -10.51
C TRP A 621 5.57 34.60 -11.88
N LYS A 622 5.06 33.58 -12.57
CA LYS A 622 4.24 33.76 -13.77
C LYS A 622 2.83 33.20 -13.55
N PRO A 623 1.81 33.82 -14.15
CA PRO A 623 0.50 33.19 -14.29
C PRO A 623 0.67 31.85 -15.03
N ASN A 624 -0.06 30.83 -14.59
CA ASN A 624 -0.13 29.59 -15.32
C ASN A 624 -1.01 29.78 -16.56
N PRO A 625 -0.59 29.31 -17.76
CA PRO A 625 -1.41 29.42 -18.96
C PRO A 625 -2.65 28.52 -18.93
N LEU A 626 -2.71 27.52 -18.03
CA LEU A 626 -3.85 26.65 -17.85
C LEU A 626 -4.90 27.26 -16.92
N GLY A 627 -6.17 26.95 -17.18
CA GLY A 627 -7.28 27.39 -16.36
C GLY A 627 -7.69 28.83 -16.61
N ARG A 628 -8.61 29.30 -15.76
CA ARG A 628 -9.06 30.70 -15.79
C ARG A 628 -7.92 31.64 -15.40
N ARG A 629 -7.89 32.80 -16.06
CA ARG A 629 -6.92 33.84 -15.76
C ARG A 629 -7.07 34.32 -14.31
N PRO A 630 -5.99 34.37 -13.52
CA PRO A 630 -6.04 34.97 -12.20
C PRO A 630 -6.23 36.48 -12.27
N VAL A 631 -7.02 37.02 -11.35
CA VAL A 631 -7.17 38.48 -11.13
C VAL A 631 -6.33 38.97 -9.95
N LYS A 632 -5.94 38.06 -9.05
CA LYS A 632 -5.03 38.33 -7.93
C LYS A 632 -4.33 37.05 -7.47
N TYR A 633 -3.34 37.24 -6.61
CA TYR A 633 -2.52 36.21 -6.00
C TYR A 633 -2.48 36.38 -4.49
N ARG A 634 -2.42 35.25 -3.79
CA ARG A 634 -2.19 35.17 -2.34
C ARG A 634 -0.78 34.67 -2.10
N VAL A 635 0.00 35.41 -1.32
CA VAL A 635 1.41 35.09 -1.04
C VAL A 635 1.54 34.56 0.39
N TYR A 636 2.33 33.51 0.56
CA TYR A 636 2.56 32.85 1.83
C TYR A 636 4.06 32.70 2.11
N GLY A 637 4.47 32.81 3.38
CA GLY A 637 5.86 32.69 3.83
C GLY A 637 6.00 31.89 5.12
N SER A 638 6.95 30.95 5.15
CA SER A 638 7.26 30.13 6.32
C SER A 638 8.75 29.82 6.43
N ASP A 639 9.20 29.51 7.64
CA ASP A 639 10.54 28.98 7.89
C ASP A 639 10.57 27.44 7.84
N GLU A 640 9.41 26.78 7.75
CA GLU A 640 9.27 25.32 7.56
C GLU A 640 9.53 24.93 6.09
N LYS A 641 10.49 24.02 5.84
CA LYS A 641 10.71 23.41 4.52
C LYS A 641 9.49 22.58 4.13
N GLY A 642 9.00 22.74 2.89
CA GLY A 642 7.82 22.00 2.43
C GLY A 642 6.54 22.29 3.21
N PHE A 643 6.36 23.54 3.68
CA PHE A 643 5.18 23.96 4.44
C PHE A 643 3.90 23.92 3.60
N THR A 644 2.78 23.70 4.29
CA THR A 644 1.41 23.81 3.75
C THR A 644 0.89 25.23 3.93
N VAL A 645 0.27 25.82 2.90
CA VAL A 645 -0.29 27.18 2.99
C VAL A 645 -1.48 27.21 3.96
N ALA A 646 -1.53 28.20 4.83
CA ALA A 646 -2.55 28.33 5.87
C ALA A 646 -2.85 29.81 6.16
N ASP A 647 -4.13 30.17 6.05
CA ASP A 647 -4.64 31.50 6.38
C ASP A 647 -4.74 31.72 7.91
N GLU A 648 -4.84 30.62 8.67
CA GLU A 648 -4.95 30.60 10.13
C GLU A 648 -3.90 29.65 10.73
N ARG A 649 -3.76 29.68 12.06
CA ARG A 649 -2.92 28.70 12.77
C ARG A 649 -3.44 27.29 12.53
N TYR A 650 -2.55 26.31 12.39
CA TYR A 650 -2.90 24.92 12.09
C TYR A 650 -2.14 23.95 13.00
N GLN A 651 -2.70 22.74 13.18
CA GLN A 651 -2.02 21.69 13.93
C GLN A 651 -0.98 21.01 13.05
N SER A 652 0.19 20.72 13.63
CA SER A 652 1.23 19.91 13.00
C SER A 652 2.00 19.14 14.07
N VAL A 653 2.93 18.29 13.65
CA VAL A 653 3.75 17.47 14.54
C VAL A 653 5.17 18.00 14.59
N VAL A 654 5.73 18.12 15.80
CA VAL A 654 7.15 18.50 16.02
C VAL A 654 7.98 17.32 16.54
N GLY A 655 7.38 16.15 16.75
CA GLY A 655 8.09 14.95 17.16
C GLY A 655 8.83 15.10 18.50
N VAL A 656 10.12 14.74 18.54
CA VAL A 656 10.97 14.82 19.73
C VAL A 656 11.54 16.22 19.99
N THR A 657 11.30 17.21 19.13
CA THR A 657 11.83 18.58 19.28
C THR A 657 10.83 19.54 19.93
N LYS A 658 9.97 19.03 20.83
CA LYS A 658 8.90 19.81 21.48
C LYS A 658 9.42 21.00 22.28
N GLU A 659 10.53 20.84 22.98
CA GLU A 659 11.13 21.91 23.78
C GLU A 659 11.75 22.99 22.89
N GLU A 660 12.52 22.59 21.88
CA GLU A 660 13.17 23.52 20.93
C GLU A 660 12.14 24.24 20.03
N MET A 661 11.01 23.60 19.75
CA MET A 661 9.91 24.12 18.96
C MET A 661 8.68 24.49 19.81
N ALA A 662 8.88 24.90 21.07
CA ALA A 662 7.76 25.23 21.96
C ALA A 662 6.80 26.28 21.37
N ALA A 663 7.32 27.25 20.61
CA ALA A 663 6.53 28.28 19.94
C ALA A 663 5.66 27.77 18.76
N TRP A 664 5.88 26.54 18.32
CA TRP A 664 5.20 25.89 17.19
C TRP A 664 4.37 24.67 17.64
N ASN A 665 4.39 24.33 18.93
CA ASN A 665 3.75 23.13 19.46
C ASN A 665 2.51 23.47 20.31
N PRO A 666 1.31 22.94 20.02
CA PRO A 666 0.94 22.09 18.88
C PRO A 666 0.48 22.89 17.64
N TRP A 667 0.55 24.23 17.71
CA TRP A 667 -0.01 25.14 16.70
C TRP A 667 1.09 25.84 15.92
N PHE A 668 1.16 25.57 14.63
CA PHE A 668 1.98 26.32 13.68
C PHE A 668 1.28 27.65 13.38
N PRO A 669 2.02 28.76 13.23
CA PRO A 669 1.44 30.06 12.92
C PRO A 669 0.83 30.07 11.51
N ALA A 670 -0.15 30.97 11.30
CA ALA A 670 -0.60 31.32 9.96
C ALA A 670 0.59 31.82 9.14
N ASN A 671 0.61 31.49 7.84
CA ASN A 671 1.71 31.84 6.95
C ASN A 671 1.28 32.74 5.78
N PHE A 672 0.05 33.28 5.82
CA PHE A 672 -0.45 34.26 4.85
C PHE A 672 0.25 35.62 5.03
N ILE A 673 0.77 36.18 3.93
CA ILE A 673 1.44 37.49 3.90
C ILE A 673 0.47 38.58 3.46
N ALA A 674 0.02 38.51 2.20
CA ALA A 674 -0.85 39.51 1.59
C ALA A 674 -1.45 39.00 0.27
N GLU A 675 -2.42 39.74 -0.27
CA GLU A 675 -2.87 39.60 -1.66
C GLU A 675 -2.25 40.68 -2.54
N THR A 676 -2.03 40.37 -3.82
CA THR A 676 -1.59 41.34 -4.83
C THR A 676 -2.18 41.01 -6.20
N ALA A 677 -2.42 42.02 -7.04
CA ALA A 677 -2.75 41.81 -8.45
C ALA A 677 -1.49 41.61 -9.32
N ASP A 678 -0.33 42.04 -8.82
CA ASP A 678 0.95 41.93 -9.51
C ASP A 678 1.50 40.50 -9.47
N THR A 679 2.45 40.20 -10.35
CA THR A 679 3.16 38.91 -10.36
C THR A 679 4.49 38.97 -9.61
N GLU A 680 4.59 39.90 -8.66
CA GLU A 680 5.72 40.10 -7.78
C GLU A 680 5.29 40.65 -6.42
N MET A 681 6.10 40.42 -5.39
CA MET A 681 5.91 41.00 -4.06
C MET A 681 7.25 41.10 -3.31
N ALA A 682 7.52 42.23 -2.67
CA ALA A 682 8.61 42.33 -1.71
C ALA A 682 8.28 41.49 -0.47
N VAL A 683 9.12 40.49 -0.16
CA VAL A 683 8.85 39.52 0.92
C VAL A 683 9.96 39.43 1.95
N LEU A 684 11.15 39.95 1.66
CA LEU A 684 12.32 39.89 2.54
C LEU A 684 13.09 41.21 2.47
N GLY A 685 13.45 41.77 3.62
CA GLY A 685 14.30 42.96 3.72
C GLY A 685 13.88 43.89 4.86
N PRO A 686 14.73 44.86 5.22
CA PRO A 686 14.51 45.73 6.38
C PRO A 686 13.28 46.62 6.25
N ASP A 687 12.88 46.97 5.03
CA ASP A 687 11.71 47.81 4.75
C ASP A 687 10.43 46.99 4.50
N VAL A 688 10.47 45.67 4.65
CA VAL A 688 9.30 44.80 4.44
C VAL A 688 8.57 44.56 5.76
N GLU A 689 7.50 45.32 5.97
CA GLU A 689 6.66 45.30 7.17
C GLU A 689 5.31 44.58 6.93
N LEU A 690 5.36 43.38 6.33
CA LEU A 690 4.18 42.54 6.11
C LEU A 690 4.10 41.38 7.12
N PRO A 691 2.89 40.91 7.48
CA PRO A 691 2.72 39.70 8.28
C PRO A 691 3.42 38.51 7.62
N ALA A 692 4.04 37.63 8.42
CA ALA A 692 4.74 36.44 7.93
C ALA A 692 5.77 36.67 6.80
N ALA A 693 6.23 37.90 6.59
CA ALA A 693 7.36 38.22 5.73
C ALA A 693 8.69 37.90 6.45
N ASN A 694 9.80 38.12 5.75
CA ASN A 694 11.16 37.87 6.23
C ASN A 694 11.41 36.40 6.62
N LYS A 695 10.82 35.49 5.83
CA LYS A 695 10.91 34.04 5.93
C LYS A 695 11.88 33.42 4.93
N THR A 696 12.08 32.12 5.05
CA THR A 696 12.97 31.36 4.16
C THR A 696 12.25 30.80 2.93
N TYR A 697 11.03 30.30 3.08
CA TYR A 697 10.30 29.62 2.01
C TYR A 697 9.01 30.37 1.68
N TYR A 698 8.68 30.49 0.39
CA TYR A 698 7.50 31.22 -0.07
C TYR A 698 6.70 30.45 -1.10
N ARG A 699 5.38 30.60 -1.06
CA ARG A 699 4.45 30.02 -2.05
C ARG A 699 3.43 31.06 -2.50
N VAL A 700 2.86 30.81 -3.68
CA VAL A 700 1.82 31.67 -4.27
C VAL A 700 0.62 30.82 -4.66
N VAL A 701 -0.58 31.34 -4.39
CA VAL A 701 -1.86 30.77 -4.81
C VAL A 701 -2.54 31.77 -5.75
N ALA A 702 -3.02 31.30 -6.90
CA ALA A 702 -3.78 32.10 -7.86
C ALA A 702 -5.27 32.18 -7.45
N VAL A 703 -5.90 33.32 -7.71
CA VAL A 703 -7.34 33.54 -7.50
C VAL A 703 -7.96 34.14 -8.75
N ASP A 704 -9.03 33.53 -9.26
CA ASP A 704 -9.76 34.01 -10.45
C ASP A 704 -10.82 35.08 -10.10
N GLU A 705 -11.50 35.59 -11.12
CA GLU A 705 -12.54 36.63 -10.99
C GLU A 705 -13.75 36.21 -10.13
N TYR A 706 -13.96 34.90 -9.96
CA TYR A 706 -15.04 34.32 -9.15
C TYR A 706 -14.59 34.02 -7.71
N GLY A 707 -13.35 34.37 -7.36
CA GLY A 707 -12.78 34.09 -6.04
C GLY A 707 -12.33 32.63 -5.85
N LYS A 708 -12.30 31.82 -6.92
CA LYS A 708 -11.83 30.43 -6.85
C LYS A 708 -10.31 30.39 -6.78
N ARG A 709 -9.80 29.55 -5.88
CA ARG A 709 -8.36 29.40 -5.61
C ARG A 709 -7.78 28.22 -6.40
N SER A 710 -6.53 28.37 -6.84
CA SER A 710 -5.71 27.24 -7.26
C SER A 710 -5.19 26.45 -6.05
N GLY A 711 -4.49 25.34 -6.28
CA GLY A 711 -3.53 24.82 -5.31
C GLY A 711 -2.32 25.75 -5.16
N PRO A 712 -1.48 25.55 -4.14
CA PRO A 712 -0.25 26.32 -4.00
C PRO A 712 0.77 25.97 -5.08
N SER A 713 1.57 26.96 -5.47
CA SER A 713 2.73 26.77 -6.31
C SER A 713 3.77 25.84 -5.66
N ASP A 714 4.75 25.43 -6.46
CA ASP A 714 6.03 25.04 -5.89
C ASP A 714 6.61 26.18 -5.02
N TYR A 715 7.38 25.86 -3.97
CA TYR A 715 7.94 26.87 -3.09
C TYR A 715 9.25 27.44 -3.64
N ALA A 716 9.48 28.73 -3.42
CA ALA A 716 10.76 29.39 -3.63
C ALA A 716 11.55 29.45 -2.32
N THR A 717 12.87 29.31 -2.41
CA THR A 717 13.79 29.49 -1.28
C THR A 717 14.47 30.85 -1.39
N ALA A 718 14.35 31.68 -0.36
CA ALA A 718 15.13 32.91 -0.25
C ALA A 718 16.58 32.63 0.20
N PRO A 719 17.53 33.51 -0.14
CA PRO A 719 18.86 33.46 0.47
C PRO A 719 18.74 33.62 1.99
N ARG A 720 19.65 32.98 2.71
CA ARG A 720 19.72 33.06 4.17
C ARG A 720 21.16 32.85 4.67
N PRO A 721 21.56 33.49 5.78
CA PRO A 721 20.79 34.52 6.49
C PRO A 721 20.73 35.83 5.67
N VAL A 722 19.67 36.59 5.87
CA VAL A 722 19.53 38.00 5.46
C VAL A 722 19.07 38.76 6.69
N ILE A 723 19.84 39.78 7.09
CA ILE A 723 19.51 40.63 8.24
C ILE A 723 18.39 41.59 7.81
N PHE A 724 17.24 41.47 8.46
CA PHE A 724 16.03 42.26 8.13
C PHE A 724 15.60 43.19 9.27
N SER A 725 16.23 43.15 10.44
CA SER A 725 15.95 44.10 11.50
C SER A 725 16.60 45.47 11.23
N LYS A 726 16.04 46.55 11.80
CA LYS A 726 16.61 47.90 11.72
C LYS A 726 17.11 48.36 13.09
N PRO A 727 18.39 48.80 13.23
CA PRO A 727 18.90 49.33 14.48
C PRO A 727 18.29 50.71 14.78
N PRO A 728 17.94 51.02 16.04
CA PRO A 728 17.78 52.39 16.48
C PRO A 728 19.07 53.17 16.23
N LEU A 729 18.98 54.28 15.48
CA LEU A 729 20.18 55.07 15.15
C LEU A 729 20.51 56.13 16.21
N ALA A 730 19.66 56.30 17.21
CA ALA A 730 19.85 57.24 18.31
C ALA A 730 19.97 56.49 19.65
N ALA A 731 20.96 56.88 20.45
CA ALA A 731 21.18 56.44 21.83
C ALA A 731 21.38 57.66 22.74
N LYS A 732 21.37 57.48 24.07
CA LYS A 732 21.62 58.56 25.03
C LYS A 732 22.67 58.15 26.04
N VAL A 733 23.52 59.08 26.46
CA VAL A 733 24.50 58.84 27.53
C VAL A 733 23.77 58.39 28.79
N GLY A 734 24.26 57.33 29.43
CA GLY A 734 23.69 56.79 30.65
C GLY A 734 22.38 55.99 30.49
N ALA A 735 21.79 55.92 29.29
CA ALA A 735 20.62 55.09 29.00
C ALA A 735 21.03 53.77 28.32
N GLU A 736 20.30 52.69 28.61
CA GLU A 736 20.53 51.41 27.94
C GLU A 736 20.12 51.51 26.46
N TYR A 737 21.09 51.29 25.57
CA TYR A 737 20.83 50.96 24.18
C TYR A 737 20.54 49.46 24.09
N ARG A 738 19.45 49.08 23.44
CA ARG A 738 19.09 47.68 23.20
C ARG A 738 18.48 47.49 21.82
N TYR A 739 19.00 46.53 21.07
CA TYR A 739 18.56 46.20 19.71
C TYR A 739 18.75 44.71 19.44
N GLU A 740 17.73 44.03 18.93
CA GLU A 740 17.84 42.63 18.52
C GLU A 740 18.05 42.53 17.02
N VAL A 741 19.23 42.06 16.62
CA VAL A 741 19.54 41.74 15.23
C VAL A 741 18.79 40.46 14.85
N ARG A 742 17.93 40.54 13.83
CA ARG A 742 17.13 39.43 13.33
C ARG A 742 17.48 39.12 11.88
N ALA A 743 17.65 37.84 11.60
CA ALA A 743 17.91 37.32 10.27
C ALA A 743 16.99 36.13 9.97
N ASN A 744 16.62 35.95 8.71
CA ASN A 744 15.82 34.78 8.32
C ASN A 744 16.62 33.48 8.47
N ARG A 745 15.91 32.37 8.68
CA ARG A 745 16.50 31.04 8.87
C ARG A 745 15.49 29.94 8.53
N SER A 746 15.97 28.75 8.24
CA SER A 746 15.12 27.55 8.15
C SER A 746 14.86 26.97 9.55
N LEU A 747 13.68 26.39 9.76
CA LEU A 747 13.37 25.49 10.87
C LEU A 747 13.99 24.09 10.68
N GLY A 748 14.90 23.94 9.71
CA GLY A 748 15.43 22.65 9.35
C GLY A 748 14.38 21.82 8.61
N ASP A 749 14.42 20.52 8.84
CA ASP A 749 13.60 19.57 8.11
C ASP A 749 12.95 18.56 9.07
N LEU A 750 11.66 18.29 8.88
CA LEU A 750 10.95 17.27 9.64
C LEU A 750 11.41 15.91 9.14
N THR A 751 12.28 15.24 9.90
CA THR A 751 12.96 14.03 9.44
C THR A 751 13.03 12.97 10.53
N ALA A 752 13.24 11.72 10.12
CA ALA A 752 13.48 10.58 10.98
C ALA A 752 15.00 10.39 11.19
N ARG A 753 15.41 9.95 12.38
CA ARG A 753 16.78 9.56 12.72
C ARG A 753 16.78 8.33 13.62
N MET A 754 17.85 7.55 13.62
CA MET A 754 18.05 6.51 14.63
C MET A 754 18.72 7.11 15.87
N ARG A 755 18.17 6.81 17.05
CA ARG A 755 18.76 7.17 18.35
C ARG A 755 18.60 5.99 19.31
N ASN A 756 19.72 5.46 19.80
CA ASN A 756 19.76 4.33 20.73
C ASN A 756 19.02 3.07 20.24
N GLY A 757 19.00 2.84 18.93
CA GLY A 757 18.29 1.71 18.32
C GLY A 757 16.83 1.97 17.97
N ASP A 758 16.26 3.11 18.37
CA ASP A 758 14.89 3.50 18.05
C ASP A 758 14.86 4.56 16.95
N MET A 759 13.84 4.51 16.09
CA MET A 759 13.55 5.59 15.15
C MET A 759 12.82 6.72 15.89
N ILE A 760 13.38 7.92 15.81
CA ILE A 760 12.78 9.15 16.31
C ILE A 760 12.45 10.08 15.16
N THR A 761 11.40 10.87 15.28
CA THR A 761 11.04 11.91 14.31
C THR A 761 11.05 13.27 15.00
N GLY A 762 11.42 14.32 14.26
CA GLY A 762 11.42 15.70 14.76
C GLY A 762 12.00 16.65 13.72
N TYR A 763 12.03 17.94 14.04
CA TYR A 763 12.72 18.91 13.18
C TYR A 763 14.20 18.89 13.50
N PHE A 764 14.99 18.45 12.53
CA PHE A 764 16.43 18.42 12.66
C PHE A 764 17.08 19.44 11.75
N ASP A 765 18.34 19.77 12.04
CA ASP A 765 19.12 20.77 11.31
C ASP A 765 18.47 22.17 11.37
N ILE A 766 17.77 22.48 12.47
CA ILE A 766 17.23 23.81 12.77
C ILE A 766 18.37 24.82 12.73
N GLU A 767 18.29 25.77 11.80
CA GLU A 767 19.34 26.76 11.60
C GLU A 767 19.34 27.76 12.75
N LYS A 768 20.52 28.10 13.26
CA LYS A 768 20.72 29.07 14.35
C LYS A 768 21.70 30.14 13.87
N PRO A 769 21.22 31.29 13.37
CA PRO A 769 22.08 32.41 13.02
C PRO A 769 23.00 32.76 14.20
N LYS A 770 24.30 32.79 13.93
CA LYS A 770 25.31 33.27 14.87
C LYS A 770 25.70 34.68 14.50
N PHE A 771 25.57 35.59 15.45
CA PHE A 771 25.86 37.01 15.25
C PHE A 771 27.25 37.37 15.78
N THR A 772 27.96 38.24 15.07
CA THR A 772 29.28 38.74 15.46
C THR A 772 29.35 40.26 15.28
N LEU A 773 29.80 40.97 16.32
CA LEU A 773 30.11 42.39 16.25
C LEU A 773 31.52 42.55 15.65
N LYS A 774 31.60 42.98 14.39
CA LYS A 774 32.87 43.20 13.69
C LYS A 774 33.49 44.56 14.02
N GLU A 775 32.62 45.53 14.24
CA GLU A 775 32.99 46.91 14.56
C GLU A 775 31.93 47.48 15.50
N GLY A 776 32.37 48.16 16.56
CA GLY A 776 31.47 48.82 17.50
C GLY A 776 32.25 49.46 18.65
N PRO A 777 31.63 50.39 19.39
CA PRO A 777 32.25 51.04 20.54
C PRO A 777 32.40 50.08 21.73
N ALA A 778 33.35 50.37 22.62
CA ALA A 778 33.64 49.51 23.78
C ALA A 778 32.45 49.31 24.73
N TRP A 779 31.52 50.26 24.78
CA TRP A 779 30.31 50.17 25.59
C TRP A 779 29.25 49.21 25.02
N LEU A 780 29.34 48.82 23.75
CA LEU A 780 28.37 47.99 23.05
C LEU A 780 28.82 46.51 23.02
N LYS A 781 27.94 45.61 23.46
CA LYS A 781 28.17 44.17 23.44
C LYS A 781 27.08 43.47 22.65
N LEU A 782 27.43 42.34 22.05
CA LEU A 782 26.51 41.48 21.30
C LEU A 782 26.44 40.11 21.95
N ASP A 783 25.23 39.65 22.24
CA ASP A 783 24.98 38.23 22.50
C ASP A 783 24.92 37.48 21.15
N ALA A 784 25.90 36.60 20.94
CA ALA A 784 26.10 35.94 19.65
C ALA A 784 24.97 34.95 19.28
N ALA A 785 24.18 34.46 20.25
CA ALA A 785 23.15 33.45 20.03
C ALA A 785 21.75 34.06 19.83
N THR A 786 21.47 35.15 20.53
CA THR A 786 20.18 35.84 20.49
C THR A 786 20.17 37.03 19.55
N GLY A 787 21.35 37.55 19.15
CA GLY A 787 21.46 38.75 18.33
C GLY A 787 21.23 40.05 19.11
N VAL A 788 21.10 40.00 20.44
CA VAL A 788 20.86 41.19 21.26
C VAL A 788 22.14 42.01 21.39
N LEU A 789 22.15 43.17 20.74
CA LEU A 789 23.06 44.27 20.99
C LEU A 789 22.58 45.06 22.22
N SER A 790 23.44 45.24 23.21
CA SER A 790 23.14 46.04 24.39
C SER A 790 24.37 46.75 24.96
N GLY A 791 24.15 47.89 25.61
CA GLY A 791 25.23 48.69 26.21
C GLY A 791 24.74 50.03 26.75
N ILE A 792 25.56 50.68 27.58
CA ILE A 792 25.28 52.02 28.12
C ILE A 792 26.38 52.96 27.62
N PRO A 793 26.06 53.90 26.71
CA PRO A 793 27.04 54.88 26.25
C PRO A 793 27.50 55.78 27.39
N ASP A 794 28.81 56.05 27.43
CA ASP A 794 29.49 56.86 28.43
C ASP A 794 29.84 58.27 27.93
N ALA A 795 29.78 58.51 26.61
CA ALA A 795 30.01 59.80 25.98
C ALA A 795 29.16 60.01 24.71
N PRO A 796 28.78 61.26 24.39
CA PRO A 796 28.08 61.56 23.14
C PRO A 796 29.03 61.41 21.94
N GLY A 797 28.49 61.06 20.78
CA GLY A 797 29.29 60.86 19.56
C GLY A 797 28.61 60.01 18.50
N LYS A 798 29.30 59.79 17.38
CA LYS A 798 28.87 58.91 16.29
C LYS A 798 29.74 57.66 16.29
N PHE A 799 29.11 56.51 16.43
CA PHE A 799 29.80 55.23 16.54
C PHE A 799 29.40 54.31 15.38
N PRO A 800 30.32 53.98 14.45
CA PRO A 800 30.06 52.99 13.43
C PRO A 800 29.90 51.62 14.09
N VAL A 801 28.93 50.85 13.61
CA VAL A 801 28.63 49.50 14.08
C VAL A 801 28.41 48.59 12.88
N THR A 802 29.18 47.51 12.83
CA THR A 802 29.06 46.45 11.83
C THR A 802 28.75 45.13 12.52
N VAL A 803 27.60 44.53 12.21
CA VAL A 803 27.22 43.18 12.65
C VAL A 803 27.21 42.23 11.47
N GLU A 804 27.71 41.02 11.68
CA GLU A 804 27.62 39.91 10.74
C GLU A 804 26.75 38.80 11.32
N ALA A 805 25.86 38.23 10.50
CA ALA A 805 25.12 37.01 10.79
C ALA A 805 25.66 35.88 9.90
N THR A 806 25.98 34.73 10.49
CA THR A 806 26.40 33.53 9.75
C THR A 806 25.55 32.35 10.15
N ILE A 807 25.13 31.54 9.17
CA ILE A 807 24.50 30.25 9.43
C ILE A 807 25.45 29.15 8.97
N THR A 808 25.72 28.21 9.87
CA THR A 808 26.32 26.92 9.52
C THR A 808 25.35 25.81 9.89
N ARG A 809 25.44 24.68 9.19
CA ARG A 809 24.58 23.52 9.38
C ARG A 809 25.44 22.24 9.46
N PRO A 810 25.16 21.33 10.40
CA PRO A 810 25.69 19.98 10.33
C PRO A 810 25.01 19.20 9.20
N VAL A 811 25.81 18.53 8.37
CA VAL A 811 25.34 17.66 7.29
C VAL A 811 25.88 16.26 7.54
N ARG A 812 24.97 15.30 7.71
CA ARG A 812 25.33 13.90 7.95
C ARG A 812 25.63 13.22 6.62
N ILE A 813 26.76 12.54 6.56
CA ILE A 813 27.08 11.64 5.44
C ILE A 813 26.64 10.25 5.84
N LEU A 814 25.71 9.68 5.08
CA LEU A 814 25.04 8.41 5.40
C LEU A 814 25.56 7.28 4.52
N ASP A 815 25.60 6.07 5.07
CA ASP A 815 25.83 4.86 4.28
C ASP A 815 24.59 4.56 3.41
N GLU A 816 24.67 4.94 2.15
CA GLU A 816 23.57 4.82 1.20
C GLU A 816 23.08 3.37 1.04
N LYS A 817 23.99 2.39 1.11
CA LYS A 817 23.63 0.97 0.98
C LYS A 817 22.74 0.51 2.13
N THR A 818 23.03 0.95 3.34
CA THR A 818 22.22 0.68 4.54
C THR A 818 20.89 1.42 4.47
N LEU A 819 20.91 2.67 4.00
CA LEU A 819 19.70 3.50 3.86
C LEU A 819 18.74 3.02 2.78
N ALA A 820 19.25 2.44 1.69
CA ALA A 820 18.43 1.80 0.66
C ALA A 820 17.56 0.65 1.21
N TRP A 821 17.88 0.12 2.39
CA TRP A 821 17.10 -0.90 3.11
C TRP A 821 16.40 -0.34 4.35
N GLY A 822 16.17 0.97 4.41
CA GLY A 822 15.45 1.64 5.48
C GLY A 822 16.16 1.64 6.83
N ASN A 823 17.48 1.51 6.85
CA ASN A 823 18.29 1.58 8.08
C ASN A 823 19.21 2.81 8.05
N GLU A 824 19.65 3.31 9.21
CA GLU A 824 20.58 4.43 9.26
C GLU A 824 21.96 4.00 9.76
N LYS A 825 23.00 4.43 9.05
CA LYS A 825 24.38 4.42 9.52
C LYS A 825 25.04 5.72 9.11
N VAL A 826 25.42 6.53 10.10
CA VAL A 826 26.15 7.79 9.89
C VAL A 826 27.63 7.47 9.75
N LEU A 827 28.25 7.88 8.64
CA LEU A 827 29.67 7.71 8.36
C LEU A 827 30.50 8.87 8.93
N SER A 828 30.03 10.09 8.71
CA SER A 828 30.62 11.32 9.25
C SER A 828 29.57 12.42 9.36
N THR A 829 29.94 13.53 9.98
CA THR A 829 29.12 14.75 9.99
C THR A 829 30.04 15.93 9.71
N ASP A 830 29.74 16.65 8.64
CA ASP A 830 30.47 17.83 8.21
C ASP A 830 29.72 19.10 8.63
N ILE A 831 30.44 20.21 8.77
CA ILE A 831 29.81 21.53 8.97
C ILE A 831 29.89 22.30 7.66
N GLN A 832 28.73 22.66 7.11
CA GLN A 832 28.63 23.47 5.89
C GLN A 832 28.19 24.88 6.24
N GLN A 833 28.80 25.88 5.61
CA GLN A 833 28.32 27.26 5.67
C GLN A 833 27.11 27.41 4.74
N VAL A 834 25.97 27.78 5.31
CA VAL A 834 24.74 28.05 4.55
C VAL A 834 24.84 29.42 3.89
N GLY A 835 25.33 30.41 4.63
CA GLY A 835 25.56 31.76 4.13
C GLY A 835 25.98 32.72 5.25
N SER A 836 26.27 33.96 4.86
CA SER A 836 26.46 35.07 5.79
C SER A 836 25.89 36.36 5.21
N ASP A 837 25.55 37.29 6.10
CA ASP A 837 25.11 38.64 5.75
C ASP A 837 25.64 39.65 6.77
N SER A 838 25.77 40.91 6.36
CA SER A 838 26.26 41.99 7.22
C SER A 838 25.38 43.23 7.16
N GLN A 839 25.25 43.88 8.31
CA GLN A 839 24.55 45.14 8.51
C GLN A 839 25.51 46.17 9.10
N GLN A 840 25.62 47.31 8.42
CA GLN A 840 26.39 48.46 8.88
C GLN A 840 25.45 49.61 9.23
N CYS A 841 25.71 50.28 10.35
CA CYS A 841 24.98 51.46 10.77
C CYS A 841 25.89 52.41 11.56
N THR A 842 25.40 53.61 11.85
CA THR A 842 26.07 54.55 12.75
C THR A 842 25.08 54.93 13.85
N ILE A 843 25.45 54.66 15.10
CA ILE A 843 24.66 55.05 16.27
C ILE A 843 25.12 56.44 16.71
N GLU A 844 24.20 57.38 16.77
CA GLU A 844 24.40 58.72 17.29
C GLU A 844 23.97 58.77 18.78
N VAL A 845 24.96 58.88 19.66
CA VAL A 845 24.73 59.03 21.10
C VAL A 845 24.57 60.51 21.41
N GLN A 846 23.38 60.87 21.88
CA GLN A 846 23.04 62.19 22.38
C GLN A 846 23.41 62.32 23.86
N PRO A 847 23.64 63.55 24.35
CA PRO A 847 23.93 63.81 25.77
C PRO A 847 22.90 63.23 26.75
#